data_AF-Q4KCC3-F1
#
_entry.id   AF-Q4KCC3-F1
#
_cell.length_a   1.000
_cell.length_b   1.000
_cell.length_c   1.000
_cell.angle_alpha   90.00
_cell.angle_beta   90.00
_cell.angle_gamma   90.00
#
_symmetry.space_group_name_H-M   'P 1'
#
loop_
_entity.id
_entity.type
_entity.pdbx_description
1 polymer ?
#
loop_
_entity_poly.entity_id
_entity_poly.type
_entity_poly.pdbx_seq_one_letter_code
_entity_poly.pdbx_strand_id
1 'polypeptide(L)'
;MAITQNNRLVQVDSPLGGDVLLLQSMEGNEELGRLFHYELDLTSENRAITFDQLLGKPMGLTLELHDGSKRYFHGIVCSCRQVNGHGQFAGYRVSLRPWLWLLTRTSDCRIFQNKTVPEIIKQVFRDLGFSDFEDSLSGNYREWEYCVQYRETSFDFVSRLMEHEGIYYYFRHEQARHVLVFADAYGAHSTVADYDSVPFYPPDRQMRERDHFYDWQLEREVQPGSLELNDYDFKRPRARLEVRSSVSRSHSNGDHPLYDYPGEYVQSNDGEHYARTRIEAIHSQFERVQLRGRARGLGCGHLFKLTGYEREDQNREYLVVFARYQIRQELYENAQLDLSEQFTSELDCMDASQAFRPLPLTPMPIVRGPQTAVVVGPDGEEIWTDQYGRVKVHFYWDRHDQSNANSSCWMRVSQAWAGKNWGAVQIPRIGQEVIVSFIEGNPDRPIITGRVYNAEQTVPYTLPANATQSGVKSRSSKDGSPANFNEIRMEDKKGAEQLFIHAEKNQDIEVENDETHWVGHDRSKTIDNDETVHVKHDRTETVDHNETITIGVNRTESVGNNEDISIGVNRTESVGSNETISIGLNRTISVGASETATVALQRTHAVGINETIAIGAAQEVVIGAFQTVNVGAYQNVNVGLYQSTNVGTNRSVDVGANLSTTVKDNESRQVGAGRTTDIGKDDELTVGKNLVIDAGDSVTIMTGKASIVMKKDGTISISGKDITIDGSGVINIKANKNVVIKGRKILQN
;
A
#
# COMPACT_ATOMS: atom_id res chain seq x y z
N MET A 1 -4.17 90.21 3.36
CA MET A 1 -5.42 89.53 2.97
C MET A 1 -5.25 88.07 3.37
N ALA A 2 -6.23 87.46 4.03
CA ALA A 2 -6.20 86.03 4.28
C ALA A 2 -6.15 85.31 2.94
N ILE A 3 -5.25 84.34 2.78
CA ILE A 3 -5.17 83.60 1.53
C ILE A 3 -6.38 82.69 1.42
N THR A 4 -7.03 82.70 0.27
CA THR A 4 -8.19 81.86 -0.03
C THR A 4 -8.01 81.15 -1.37
N GLN A 5 -8.57 79.94 -1.47
CA GLN A 5 -8.55 79.14 -2.70
C GLN A 5 -9.69 79.47 -3.67
N ASN A 6 -10.64 80.33 -3.30
CA ASN A 6 -11.89 80.57 -4.03
C ASN A 6 -11.73 81.07 -5.49
N ASN A 7 -10.58 81.67 -5.83
CA ASN A 7 -10.30 82.18 -7.20
C ASN A 7 -9.16 81.42 -7.90
N ARG A 8 -8.81 80.21 -7.43
CA ARG A 8 -7.73 79.39 -8.00
C ARG A 8 -8.31 78.32 -8.91
N LEU A 9 -7.64 78.06 -10.04
CA LEU A 9 -7.98 76.99 -11.00
C LEU A 9 -8.07 75.60 -10.35
N VAL A 10 -7.28 75.39 -9.31
CA VAL A 10 -7.14 74.16 -8.54
C VAL A 10 -7.22 74.48 -7.06
N GLN A 11 -8.03 73.72 -6.35
CA GLN A 11 -8.25 73.83 -4.90
C GLN A 11 -7.81 72.54 -4.22
N VAL A 12 -7.11 72.67 -3.10
CA VAL A 12 -6.66 71.56 -2.24
C VAL A 12 -7.73 71.28 -1.19
N ASP A 13 -8.15 70.03 -1.12
CA ASP A 13 -8.99 69.49 -0.05
C ASP A 13 -8.13 68.62 0.87
N SER A 14 -8.09 68.96 2.16
CA SER A 14 -7.23 68.28 3.13
C SER A 14 -7.88 68.15 4.51
N PRO A 15 -7.45 67.18 5.32
CA PRO A 15 -7.93 67.00 6.70
C PRO A 15 -7.68 68.20 7.63
N LEU A 16 -6.84 69.16 7.24
CA LEU A 16 -6.55 70.37 8.02
C LEU A 16 -7.61 71.46 7.84
N GLY A 17 -8.55 71.28 6.92
CA GLY A 17 -9.54 72.28 6.51
C GLY A 17 -9.13 73.02 5.23
N GLY A 18 -10.10 73.72 4.65
CA GLY A 18 -9.88 74.57 3.49
C GLY A 18 -8.95 75.75 3.81
N ASP A 19 -8.20 76.19 2.82
CA ASP A 19 -7.33 77.38 2.85
C ASP A 19 -6.06 77.29 3.72
N VAL A 20 -5.81 76.13 4.38
CA VAL A 20 -4.56 75.90 5.14
C VAL A 20 -3.38 75.58 4.21
N LEU A 21 -3.62 74.78 3.17
CA LEU A 21 -2.62 74.37 2.18
C LEU A 21 -3.06 74.84 0.80
N LEU A 22 -2.13 75.42 0.04
CA LEU A 22 -2.37 75.93 -1.30
C LEU A 22 -1.44 75.25 -2.29
N LEU A 23 -1.98 74.84 -3.43
CA LEU A 23 -1.18 74.19 -4.47
C LEU A 23 -0.28 75.21 -5.18
N GLN A 24 1.02 74.97 -5.20
CA GLN A 24 1.97 75.70 -6.06
C GLN A 24 2.17 74.95 -7.38
N SER A 25 2.46 73.65 -7.30
CA SER A 25 2.55 72.79 -8.47
C SER A 25 2.16 71.35 -8.15
N MET A 26 1.68 70.65 -9.16
CA MET A 26 1.49 69.20 -9.14
C MET A 26 2.24 68.58 -10.31
N GLU A 27 2.96 67.51 -10.04
CA GLU A 27 3.36 66.53 -11.05
C GLU A 27 2.66 65.20 -10.76
N GLY A 28 1.98 64.65 -11.76
CA GLY A 28 1.22 63.43 -11.60
C GLY A 28 1.43 62.43 -12.71
N ASN A 29 1.48 61.14 -12.36
CA ASN A 29 1.51 60.06 -13.34
C ASN A 29 0.45 59.01 -13.01
N GLU A 30 -0.25 58.53 -14.03
CA GLU A 30 -1.22 57.44 -13.99
C GLU A 30 -0.92 56.46 -15.13
N GLU A 31 -1.16 55.16 -14.89
CA GLU A 31 -1.01 54.12 -15.91
C GLU A 31 -2.03 53.00 -15.65
N LEU A 32 -2.61 52.44 -16.72
CA LEU A 32 -3.56 51.32 -16.61
C LEU A 32 -2.90 50.12 -15.94
N GLY A 33 -3.57 49.59 -14.92
CA GLY A 33 -3.08 48.46 -14.13
C GLY A 33 -1.95 48.82 -13.17
N ARG A 34 -1.69 50.11 -12.91
CA ARG A 34 -0.65 50.58 -11.99
C ARG A 34 -1.17 51.62 -11.01
N LEU A 35 -0.38 51.84 -9.96
CA LEU A 35 -0.68 52.83 -8.93
C LEU A 35 -0.33 54.23 -9.43
N PHE A 36 -1.29 55.14 -9.41
CA PHE A 36 -0.99 56.55 -9.67
C PHE A 36 -0.05 57.13 -8.59
N HIS A 37 0.64 58.21 -8.97
CA HIS A 37 1.49 58.96 -8.07
C HIS A 37 1.38 60.45 -8.35
N TYR A 38 0.94 61.22 -7.35
CA TYR A 38 0.87 62.68 -7.41
C TYR A 38 1.84 63.29 -6.40
N GLU A 39 2.77 64.09 -6.89
CA GLU A 39 3.64 64.92 -6.08
C GLU A 39 3.10 66.35 -6.06
N LEU A 40 2.73 66.81 -4.87
CA LEU A 40 2.15 68.12 -4.63
C LEU A 40 3.17 69.00 -3.94
N ASP A 41 3.53 70.11 -4.57
CA ASP A 41 4.21 71.23 -3.91
C ASP A 41 3.14 72.19 -3.40
N LEU A 42 3.13 72.36 -2.08
CA LEU A 42 2.13 73.09 -1.32
C LEU A 42 2.79 74.24 -0.55
N THR A 43 2.04 75.31 -0.35
CA THR A 43 2.45 76.46 0.48
C THR A 43 1.43 76.70 1.58
N SER A 44 1.90 77.16 2.75
CA SER A 44 1.05 77.50 3.89
C SER A 44 1.62 78.68 4.69
N GLU A 45 0.75 79.46 5.32
CA GLU A 45 1.14 80.43 6.37
C GLU A 45 1.61 79.73 7.64
N ASN A 46 1.07 78.54 7.93
CA ASN A 46 1.46 77.76 9.09
C ASN A 46 2.82 77.09 8.82
N ARG A 47 3.86 77.52 9.55
CA ARG A 47 5.23 77.00 9.41
C ARG A 47 5.49 75.71 10.21
N ALA A 48 4.51 75.25 10.99
CA ALA A 48 4.65 74.13 11.92
C ALA A 48 3.45 73.15 11.83
N ILE A 49 3.02 72.83 10.60
CA ILE A 49 2.00 71.79 10.36
C ILE A 49 2.47 70.45 10.95
N THR A 50 1.63 69.83 11.77
CA THR A 50 1.91 68.50 12.36
C THR A 50 1.61 67.42 11.33
N PHE A 51 2.63 66.66 10.90
CA PHE A 51 2.46 65.67 9.83
C PHE A 51 1.51 64.52 10.18
N ASP A 52 1.37 64.15 11.45
CA ASP A 52 0.41 63.10 11.89
C ASP A 52 -1.05 63.48 11.59
N GLN A 53 -1.33 64.76 11.37
CA GLN A 53 -2.64 65.21 10.96
C GLN A 53 -2.93 64.94 9.47
N LEU A 54 -1.90 64.72 8.64
CA LEU A 54 -1.96 64.51 7.20
C LEU A 54 -1.59 63.08 6.77
N LEU A 55 -0.51 62.52 7.32
CA LEU A 55 0.08 61.26 6.88
C LEU A 55 -0.91 60.10 7.05
N GLY A 56 -1.05 59.28 6.01
CA GLY A 56 -1.97 58.14 5.97
C GLY A 56 -3.45 58.50 5.77
N LYS A 57 -3.79 59.79 5.66
CA LYS A 57 -5.18 60.25 5.47
C LYS A 57 -5.48 60.63 4.02
N PRO A 58 -6.76 60.63 3.61
CA PRO A 58 -7.15 61.09 2.29
C PRO A 58 -6.88 62.59 2.11
N MET A 59 -6.50 62.96 0.89
CA MET A 59 -6.31 64.34 0.43
C MET A 59 -6.64 64.41 -1.05
N GLY A 60 -7.17 65.54 -1.52
CA GLY A 60 -7.58 65.69 -2.90
C GLY A 60 -7.29 67.07 -3.49
N LEU A 61 -7.33 67.13 -4.82
CA LEU A 61 -7.35 68.36 -5.59
C LEU A 61 -8.65 68.42 -6.39
N THR A 62 -9.21 69.62 -6.50
CA THR A 62 -10.35 69.93 -7.38
C THR A 62 -9.87 70.86 -8.47
N LEU A 63 -9.88 70.39 -9.72
CA LEU A 63 -9.56 71.15 -10.93
C LEU A 63 -10.86 71.59 -11.63
N GLU A 64 -10.96 72.88 -11.94
CA GLU A 64 -12.09 73.41 -12.71
C GLU A 64 -11.90 73.19 -14.22
N LEU A 65 -12.92 72.59 -14.85
CA LEU A 65 -12.98 72.32 -16.29
C LEU A 65 -13.58 73.53 -17.03
N HIS A 66 -13.49 73.53 -18.37
CA HIS A 66 -13.93 74.68 -19.18
C HIS A 66 -15.44 74.98 -19.05
N ASP A 67 -16.26 73.95 -18.87
CA ASP A 67 -17.72 74.03 -18.71
C ASP A 67 -18.18 74.37 -17.28
N GLY A 68 -17.25 74.59 -16.35
CA GLY A 68 -17.51 74.82 -14.93
C GLY A 68 -17.74 73.54 -14.11
N SER A 69 -17.67 72.36 -14.73
CA SER A 69 -17.64 71.09 -14.02
C SER A 69 -16.28 70.88 -13.34
N LYS A 70 -16.21 69.92 -12.43
CA LYS A 70 -15.04 69.70 -11.57
C LYS A 70 -14.44 68.32 -11.79
N ARG A 71 -13.13 68.28 -11.99
CA ARG A 71 -12.33 67.04 -11.96
C ARG A 71 -11.63 66.91 -10.63
N TYR A 72 -11.63 65.71 -10.06
CA TYR A 72 -10.97 65.43 -8.80
C TYR A 72 -9.69 64.62 -9.01
N PHE A 73 -8.66 64.92 -8.24
CA PHE A 73 -7.49 64.06 -8.05
C PHE A 73 -7.44 63.70 -6.57
N HIS A 74 -7.83 62.48 -6.23
CA HIS A 74 -7.99 62.06 -4.84
C HIS A 74 -7.09 60.88 -4.53
N GLY A 75 -6.35 60.93 -3.42
CA GLY A 75 -5.49 59.84 -2.97
C GLY A 75 -5.24 59.85 -1.46
N ILE A 76 -4.35 58.98 -1.01
CA ILE A 76 -3.89 58.92 0.38
C ILE A 76 -2.50 59.52 0.46
N VAL A 77 -2.26 60.33 1.49
CA VAL A 77 -0.97 60.93 1.77
C VAL A 77 0.02 59.86 2.26
N CYS A 78 1.00 59.49 1.44
CA CYS A 78 1.98 58.45 1.76
C CYS A 78 3.31 59.00 2.28
N SER A 79 3.60 60.26 1.98
CA SER A 79 4.82 60.95 2.43
C SER A 79 4.55 62.45 2.51
N CYS A 80 5.05 63.07 3.58
CA CYS A 80 5.03 64.51 3.80
C CYS A 80 6.46 65.00 4.06
N ARG A 81 6.84 66.12 3.47
CA ARG A 81 8.13 66.78 3.69
C ARG A 81 7.91 68.28 3.86
N GLN A 82 8.66 68.91 4.75
CA GLN A 82 8.75 70.36 4.80
C GLN A 82 9.98 70.80 4.01
N VAL A 83 9.80 71.76 3.12
CA VAL A 83 10.88 72.32 2.29
C VAL A 83 11.04 73.81 2.61
N ASN A 84 12.14 74.40 2.15
CA ASN A 84 12.30 75.85 2.23
C ASN A 84 11.16 76.51 1.46
N GLY A 85 10.41 77.38 2.12
CA GLY A 85 9.36 78.15 1.47
C GLY A 85 9.90 79.37 0.73
N HIS A 86 9.02 80.06 0.01
CA HIS A 86 9.31 81.30 -0.68
C HIS A 86 8.64 82.48 0.06
N GLY A 87 9.42 83.55 0.30
CA GLY A 87 8.91 84.77 0.95
C GLY A 87 8.37 84.52 2.36
N GLN A 88 7.08 84.84 2.54
CA GLN A 88 6.38 84.74 3.84
C GLN A 88 5.76 83.35 4.10
N PHE A 89 5.74 82.45 3.13
CA PHE A 89 5.11 81.12 3.24
C PHE A 89 6.11 80.01 3.56
N ALA A 90 5.65 78.97 4.26
CA ALA A 90 6.37 77.70 4.38
C ALA A 90 6.01 76.79 3.20
N GLY A 91 7.01 76.03 2.71
CA GLY A 91 6.81 75.05 1.65
C GLY A 91 6.64 73.64 2.21
N TYR A 92 5.74 72.88 1.61
CA TYR A 92 5.46 71.49 1.95
C TYR A 92 5.39 70.66 0.67
N ARG A 93 5.91 69.44 0.70
CA ARG A 93 5.78 68.47 -0.40
C ARG A 93 5.03 67.24 0.08
N VAL A 94 3.99 66.86 -0.64
CA VAL A 94 3.10 65.75 -0.29
C VAL A 94 2.97 64.79 -1.45
N SER A 95 3.16 63.50 -1.17
CA SER A 95 3.00 62.41 -2.12
C SER A 95 1.64 61.74 -1.93
N LEU A 96 0.76 61.79 -2.93
CA LEU A 96 -0.49 61.03 -2.95
C LEU A 96 -0.34 59.75 -3.77
N ARG A 97 -0.90 58.66 -3.25
CA ARG A 97 -1.04 57.36 -3.94
C ARG A 97 -2.40 56.76 -3.64
N PRO A 98 -2.90 55.79 -4.43
CA PRO A 98 -4.18 55.15 -4.16
C PRO A 98 -4.16 54.33 -2.88
N TRP A 99 -5.33 54.01 -2.34
CA TRP A 99 -5.49 53.11 -1.20
C TRP A 99 -4.85 51.74 -1.46
N LEU A 100 -4.85 51.29 -2.71
CA LEU A 100 -4.22 50.04 -3.13
C LEU A 100 -2.71 50.01 -2.80
N TRP A 101 -2.04 51.17 -2.77
CA TRP A 101 -0.63 51.27 -2.37
C TRP A 101 -0.38 50.82 -0.93
N LEU A 102 -1.36 50.97 -0.02
CA LEU A 102 -1.22 50.54 1.37
C LEU A 102 -0.99 49.03 1.47
N LEU A 103 -1.42 48.24 0.47
CA LEU A 103 -1.16 46.80 0.42
C LEU A 103 0.32 46.48 0.21
N THR A 104 1.15 47.44 -0.24
CA THR A 104 2.62 47.28 -0.27
C THR A 104 3.24 47.30 1.12
N ARG A 105 2.49 47.76 2.15
CA ARG A 105 2.95 47.83 3.54
C ARG A 105 2.59 46.58 4.36
N THR A 106 1.93 45.60 3.74
CA THR A 106 1.56 44.33 4.37
C THR A 106 1.97 43.16 3.49
N SER A 107 2.40 42.06 4.11
CA SER A 107 2.81 40.82 3.44
C SER A 107 2.33 39.63 4.25
N ASP A 108 1.94 38.56 3.57
CA ASP A 108 1.45 37.35 4.21
C ASP A 108 1.90 36.07 3.47
N CYS A 109 1.76 34.93 4.13
CA CYS A 109 1.72 33.62 3.50
C CYS A 109 0.32 33.03 3.71
N ARG A 110 -0.44 32.85 2.63
CA ARG A 110 -1.84 32.43 2.70
C ARG A 110 -2.25 31.57 1.53
N ILE A 111 -3.07 30.56 1.81
CA ILE A 111 -3.61 29.63 0.82
C ILE A 111 -5.07 29.99 0.53
N PHE A 112 -5.42 30.06 -0.74
CA PHE A 112 -6.78 30.17 -1.25
C PHE A 112 -7.13 28.91 -2.04
N GLN A 113 -8.29 28.33 -1.78
CA GLN A 113 -8.76 27.11 -2.43
C GLN A 113 -10.15 27.31 -3.02
N ASN A 114 -10.37 26.73 -4.20
CA ASN A 114 -11.65 26.69 -4.93
C ASN A 114 -12.29 28.09 -5.05
N LYS A 115 -11.51 29.05 -5.52
CA LYS A 115 -11.93 30.44 -5.73
C LYS A 115 -11.43 30.95 -7.08
N THR A 116 -12.18 31.86 -7.68
CA THR A 116 -11.71 32.61 -8.84
C THR A 116 -10.78 33.75 -8.41
N VAL A 117 -9.90 34.20 -9.30
CA VAL A 117 -8.98 35.31 -9.03
C VAL A 117 -9.70 36.59 -8.57
N PRO A 118 -10.81 37.03 -9.23
CA PRO A 118 -11.58 38.18 -8.73
C PRO A 118 -12.10 38.00 -7.30
N GLU A 119 -12.53 36.79 -6.91
CA GLU A 119 -12.97 36.52 -5.54
C GLU A 119 -11.81 36.58 -4.54
N ILE A 120 -10.64 36.05 -4.90
CA ILE A 120 -9.42 36.12 -4.09
C ILE A 120 -9.04 37.58 -3.83
N ILE A 121 -8.97 38.39 -4.90
CA ILE A 121 -8.62 39.82 -4.81
C ILE A 121 -9.62 40.57 -3.91
N LYS A 122 -10.93 40.39 -4.13
CA LYS A 122 -11.97 41.02 -3.31
C LYS A 122 -11.89 40.60 -1.84
N GLN A 123 -11.55 39.34 -1.58
CA GLN A 123 -11.36 38.85 -0.21
C GLN A 123 -10.15 39.52 0.45
N VAL A 124 -9.01 39.61 -0.23
CA VAL A 124 -7.81 40.33 0.29
C VAL A 124 -8.16 41.78 0.63
N PHE A 125 -8.92 42.46 -0.24
CA PHE A 125 -9.30 43.85 -0.02
C PHE A 125 -10.21 44.02 1.19
N ARG A 126 -11.25 43.18 1.31
CA ARG A 126 -12.21 43.23 2.42
C ARG A 126 -11.59 42.83 3.75
N ASP A 127 -10.72 41.84 3.78
CA ASP A 127 -10.02 41.39 4.99
C ASP A 127 -9.13 42.51 5.57
N LEU A 128 -8.60 43.39 4.72
CA LEU A 128 -7.83 44.58 5.11
C LEU A 128 -8.69 45.85 5.30
N GLY A 129 -10.01 45.74 5.16
CA GLY A 129 -10.96 46.84 5.42
C GLY A 129 -11.18 47.81 4.26
N PHE A 130 -10.79 47.46 3.03
CA PHE A 130 -11.02 48.30 1.85
C PHE A 130 -12.31 47.91 1.12
N SER A 131 -13.08 48.92 0.69
CA SER A 131 -14.35 48.75 -0.02
C SER A 131 -14.49 49.61 -1.28
N ASP A 132 -13.57 50.54 -1.53
CA ASP A 132 -13.61 51.47 -2.67
C ASP A 132 -13.08 50.81 -3.96
N PHE A 133 -13.79 49.78 -4.39
CA PHE A 133 -13.55 49.12 -5.67
C PHE A 133 -14.86 48.72 -6.36
N GLU A 134 -14.83 48.66 -7.68
CA GLU A 134 -15.95 48.31 -8.54
C GLU A 134 -15.52 47.19 -9.49
N ASP A 135 -16.45 46.26 -9.74
CA ASP A 135 -16.24 45.16 -10.66
C ASP A 135 -16.94 45.45 -11.98
N SER A 136 -16.17 45.73 -13.02
CA SER A 136 -16.64 45.93 -14.39
C SER A 136 -16.05 44.88 -15.34
N LEU A 137 -15.78 43.68 -14.82
CA LEU A 137 -15.28 42.55 -15.60
C LEU A 137 -16.40 41.94 -16.45
N SER A 138 -16.06 41.54 -17.67
CA SER A 138 -16.99 40.95 -18.64
C SER A 138 -16.68 39.48 -18.96
N GLY A 139 -15.45 39.04 -18.66
CA GLY A 139 -14.97 37.68 -18.87
C GLY A 139 -15.39 36.70 -17.78
N ASN A 140 -15.29 35.41 -18.11
CA ASN A 140 -15.40 34.32 -17.15
C ASN A 140 -14.00 33.91 -16.71
N TYR A 141 -13.79 33.75 -15.40
CA TYR A 141 -12.51 33.38 -14.81
C TYR A 141 -12.55 31.95 -14.28
N ARG A 142 -11.44 31.22 -14.45
CA ARG A 142 -11.37 29.86 -13.92
C ARG A 142 -11.38 29.85 -12.40
N GLU A 143 -11.91 28.77 -11.84
CA GLU A 143 -11.75 28.49 -10.42
C GLU A 143 -10.38 27.83 -10.19
N TRP A 144 -9.59 28.40 -9.29
CA TRP A 144 -8.30 27.85 -8.91
C TRP A 144 -8.48 26.85 -7.77
N GLU A 145 -8.09 25.58 -7.98
CA GLU A 145 -8.09 24.55 -6.93
C GLU A 145 -7.17 24.96 -5.77
N TYR A 146 -6.05 25.60 -6.09
CA TYR A 146 -5.02 25.99 -5.13
C TYR A 146 -4.24 27.21 -5.64
N CYS A 147 -4.22 28.28 -4.86
CA CYS A 147 -3.49 29.51 -5.14
C CYS A 147 -2.88 30.06 -3.84
N VAL A 148 -1.60 30.40 -3.86
CA VAL A 148 -0.81 30.72 -2.68
C VAL A 148 -0.23 32.12 -2.81
N GLN A 149 -0.51 32.98 -1.83
CA GLN A 149 0.31 34.14 -1.55
C GLN A 149 1.52 33.67 -0.75
N TYR A 150 2.75 33.82 -1.27
CA TYR A 150 3.95 33.30 -0.59
C TYR A 150 5.06 34.35 -0.51
N ARG A 151 5.33 34.85 0.71
CA ARG A 151 6.42 35.79 1.01
C ARG A 151 6.45 37.03 0.10
N GLU A 152 5.28 37.50 -0.28
CA GLU A 152 5.07 38.66 -1.14
C GLU A 152 4.07 39.62 -0.48
N THR A 153 4.11 40.89 -0.87
CA THR A 153 3.15 41.86 -0.33
C THR A 153 1.74 41.55 -0.85
N SER A 154 0.70 41.98 -0.14
CA SER A 154 -0.66 41.80 -0.65
C SER A 154 -0.89 42.55 -1.97
N PHE A 155 -0.12 43.61 -2.22
CA PHE A 155 -0.16 44.34 -3.50
C PHE A 155 0.45 43.51 -4.63
N ASP A 156 1.64 42.94 -4.42
CA ASP A 156 2.30 42.12 -5.44
C ASP A 156 1.43 40.89 -5.77
N PHE A 157 0.84 40.28 -4.74
CA PHE A 157 -0.07 39.13 -4.89
C PHE A 157 -1.27 39.45 -5.80
N VAL A 158 -2.01 40.52 -5.52
CA VAL A 158 -3.17 40.86 -6.35
C VAL A 158 -2.76 41.33 -7.74
N SER A 159 -1.62 42.03 -7.87
CA SER A 159 -1.14 42.57 -9.14
C SER A 159 -0.68 41.46 -10.08
N ARG A 160 0.10 40.48 -9.61
CA ARG A 160 0.51 39.34 -10.46
C ARG A 160 -0.68 38.48 -10.90
N LEU A 161 -1.69 38.32 -10.05
CA LEU A 161 -2.90 37.56 -10.39
C LEU A 161 -3.74 38.29 -11.44
N MET A 162 -3.88 39.62 -11.31
CA MET A 162 -4.51 40.45 -12.32
C MET A 162 -3.77 40.37 -13.66
N GLU A 163 -2.44 40.50 -13.62
CA GLU A 163 -1.57 40.37 -14.79
C GLU A 163 -1.70 39.01 -15.47
N HIS A 164 -1.79 37.94 -14.69
CA HIS A 164 -1.94 36.58 -15.19
C HIS A 164 -3.29 36.35 -15.90
N GLU A 165 -4.38 36.82 -15.30
CA GLU A 165 -5.75 36.65 -15.83
C GLU A 165 -6.12 37.69 -16.91
N GLY A 166 -5.28 38.71 -17.11
CA GLY A 166 -5.53 39.80 -18.06
C GLY A 166 -6.43 40.90 -17.53
N ILE A 167 -6.66 40.92 -16.22
CA ILE A 167 -7.39 41.97 -15.51
C ILE A 167 -6.44 43.15 -15.34
N TYR A 168 -6.93 44.35 -15.63
CA TYR A 168 -6.26 45.60 -15.26
C TYR A 168 -7.23 46.47 -14.47
N TYR A 169 -6.75 47.62 -14.04
CA TYR A 169 -7.57 48.56 -13.28
C TYR A 169 -7.21 49.99 -13.61
N TYR A 170 -8.14 50.89 -13.34
CA TYR A 170 -7.93 52.34 -13.33
C TYR A 170 -8.67 52.97 -12.16
N PHE A 171 -8.48 54.26 -11.94
CA PHE A 171 -9.09 54.96 -10.80
C PHE A 171 -10.11 55.98 -11.26
N ARG A 172 -11.33 55.85 -10.75
CA ARG A 172 -12.34 56.90 -10.86
C ARG A 172 -12.28 57.78 -9.62
N HIS A 173 -11.90 59.04 -9.81
CA HIS A 173 -11.78 60.00 -8.71
C HIS A 173 -13.09 60.75 -8.48
N GLU A 174 -13.54 60.72 -7.24
CA GLU A 174 -14.67 61.50 -6.74
C GLU A 174 -14.13 62.50 -5.70
N GLN A 175 -14.97 63.43 -5.24
CA GLN A 175 -14.51 64.48 -4.32
C GLN A 175 -13.94 63.91 -3.01
N ALA A 176 -14.61 62.93 -2.41
CA ALA A 176 -14.27 62.41 -1.08
C ALA A 176 -13.59 61.03 -1.09
N ARG A 177 -13.43 60.42 -2.28
CA ARG A 177 -12.89 59.06 -2.43
C ARG A 177 -12.36 58.83 -3.85
N HIS A 178 -11.64 57.73 -4.03
CA HIS A 178 -11.22 57.26 -5.35
C HIS A 178 -11.50 55.75 -5.42
N VAL A 179 -12.14 55.33 -6.52
CA VAL A 179 -12.63 53.97 -6.70
C VAL A 179 -11.69 53.24 -7.65
N LEU A 180 -11.21 52.08 -7.24
CA LEU A 180 -10.50 51.18 -8.14
C LEU A 180 -11.52 50.44 -9.02
N VAL A 181 -11.43 50.57 -10.34
CA VAL A 181 -12.34 49.89 -11.27
C VAL A 181 -11.61 48.74 -11.94
N PHE A 182 -12.06 47.51 -11.73
CA PHE A 182 -11.55 46.35 -12.46
C PHE A 182 -12.08 46.35 -13.89
N ALA A 183 -11.18 46.12 -14.85
CA ALA A 183 -11.51 46.10 -16.27
C ALA A 183 -10.76 44.96 -16.99
N ASP A 184 -11.43 44.37 -17.98
CA ASP A 184 -10.88 43.34 -18.87
C ASP A 184 -11.27 43.56 -20.34
N ALA A 185 -12.03 44.60 -20.64
CA ALA A 185 -12.57 44.85 -21.97
C ALA A 185 -12.92 46.32 -22.16
N TYR A 186 -13.08 46.71 -23.42
CA TYR A 186 -13.50 48.05 -23.85
C TYR A 186 -14.73 48.57 -23.09
N GLY A 187 -15.73 47.70 -22.84
CA GLY A 187 -17.00 48.09 -22.19
C GLY A 187 -16.88 48.55 -20.73
N ALA A 188 -15.73 48.38 -20.09
CA ALA A 188 -15.45 48.88 -18.73
C ALA A 188 -15.03 50.36 -18.72
N HIS A 189 -14.81 50.97 -19.89
CA HIS A 189 -14.35 52.35 -20.04
C HIS A 189 -15.47 53.28 -20.47
N SER A 190 -15.33 54.56 -20.15
CA SER A 190 -16.29 55.60 -20.50
C SER A 190 -15.60 56.87 -20.98
N THR A 191 -16.36 57.69 -21.71
CA THR A 191 -15.97 59.04 -22.09
C THR A 191 -16.28 60.02 -20.94
N VAL A 192 -15.59 61.16 -20.94
CA VAL A 192 -15.89 62.28 -20.05
C VAL A 192 -16.74 63.30 -20.79
N ALA A 193 -17.75 63.86 -20.13
CA ALA A 193 -18.60 64.91 -20.70
C ALA A 193 -17.75 66.09 -21.20
N ASP A 194 -18.06 66.61 -22.39
CA ASP A 194 -17.31 67.67 -23.11
C ASP A 194 -15.90 67.28 -23.63
N TYR A 195 -15.46 66.05 -23.36
CA TYR A 195 -14.19 65.48 -23.84
C TYR A 195 -14.37 64.19 -24.65
N ASP A 196 -15.59 63.87 -25.09
CA ASP A 196 -15.87 62.76 -26.02
C ASP A 196 -15.15 62.96 -27.36
N SER A 197 -14.97 64.21 -27.78
CA SER A 197 -14.20 64.59 -28.95
C SER A 197 -13.31 65.80 -28.66
N VAL A 198 -12.00 65.60 -28.75
CA VAL A 198 -11.00 66.63 -28.45
C VAL A 198 -10.30 67.08 -29.74
N PRO A 199 -10.28 68.39 -30.04
CA PRO A 199 -9.63 68.89 -31.25
C PRO A 199 -8.11 68.94 -31.12
N PHE A 200 -7.43 68.77 -32.25
CA PHE A 200 -6.02 69.08 -32.42
C PHE A 200 -5.85 70.46 -33.05
N TYR A 201 -5.04 71.32 -32.42
CA TYR A 201 -4.64 72.60 -32.97
C TYR A 201 -3.11 72.74 -32.90
N PRO A 202 -2.41 72.90 -34.04
CA PRO A 202 -0.97 73.10 -34.04
C PRO A 202 -0.56 74.31 -33.18
N PRO A 203 0.66 74.31 -32.61
CA PRO A 203 1.16 75.42 -31.80
C PRO A 203 1.42 76.64 -32.69
N ASP A 204 0.39 77.45 -32.91
CA ASP A 204 0.46 78.74 -33.58
C ASP A 204 0.47 79.89 -32.55
N ARG A 205 0.54 81.14 -33.02
CA ARG A 205 0.49 82.31 -32.12
C ARG A 205 -0.93 82.68 -31.67
N GLN A 206 -1.95 81.86 -31.95
CA GLN A 206 -3.34 82.16 -31.57
C GLN A 206 -3.62 81.60 -30.18
N MET A 207 -4.14 82.44 -29.27
CA MET A 207 -4.71 81.94 -28.01
C MET A 207 -5.99 81.17 -28.33
N ARG A 208 -6.03 79.90 -27.95
CA ARG A 208 -7.21 79.04 -28.06
C ARG A 208 -7.87 78.93 -26.69
N GLU A 209 -9.18 79.15 -26.64
CA GLU A 209 -9.97 79.12 -25.39
C GLU A 209 -10.42 77.70 -25.01
N ARG A 210 -10.57 76.80 -25.99
CA ARG A 210 -10.98 75.41 -25.78
C ARG A 210 -9.78 74.52 -25.49
N ASP A 211 -9.97 73.55 -24.60
CA ASP A 211 -9.03 72.46 -24.36
C ASP A 211 -8.76 71.66 -25.65
N HIS A 212 -7.49 71.46 -25.98
CA HIS A 212 -7.05 70.85 -27.24
C HIS A 212 -5.70 70.13 -27.08
N PHE A 213 -5.35 69.32 -28.06
CA PHE A 213 -3.99 68.80 -28.26
C PHE A 213 -3.22 69.68 -29.24
N TYR A 214 -1.91 69.78 -29.04
CA TYR A 214 -1.02 70.56 -29.90
C TYR A 214 0.22 69.79 -30.35
N ASP A 215 0.55 68.67 -29.71
CA ASP A 215 1.63 67.78 -30.11
C ASP A 215 1.10 66.36 -30.29
N TRP A 216 1.60 65.66 -31.31
CA TRP A 216 1.19 64.32 -31.67
C TRP A 216 2.40 63.53 -32.13
N GLN A 217 2.54 62.30 -31.63
CA GLN A 217 3.58 61.37 -32.06
C GLN A 217 3.00 59.97 -32.16
N LEU A 218 3.31 59.26 -33.24
CA LEU A 218 2.97 57.84 -33.41
C LEU A 218 4.24 57.03 -33.34
N GLU A 219 4.23 56.05 -32.46
CA GLU A 219 5.28 55.06 -32.30
C GLU A 219 4.75 53.68 -32.68
N ARG A 220 5.57 52.93 -33.43
CA ARG A 220 5.34 51.52 -33.70
C ARG A 220 6.61 50.74 -33.46
N GLU A 221 6.51 49.68 -32.69
CA GLU A 221 7.61 48.77 -32.38
C GLU A 221 7.31 47.36 -32.86
N VAL A 222 8.31 46.64 -33.35
CA VAL A 222 8.14 45.24 -33.79
C VAL A 222 7.89 44.37 -32.56
N GLN A 223 6.74 43.71 -32.52
CA GLN A 223 6.36 42.76 -31.48
C GLN A 223 6.34 41.33 -32.03
N PRO A 224 6.55 40.30 -31.17
CA PRO A 224 6.36 38.90 -31.54
C PRO A 224 4.95 38.61 -32.05
N GLY A 225 4.80 37.73 -33.04
CA GLY A 225 3.52 37.47 -33.72
C GLY A 225 2.71 36.32 -33.14
N SER A 226 3.30 35.49 -32.28
CA SER A 226 2.56 34.43 -31.57
C SER A 226 3.24 34.01 -30.27
N LEU A 227 2.44 33.53 -29.32
CA LEU A 227 2.90 32.88 -28.09
C LEU A 227 2.34 31.47 -28.01
N GLU A 228 3.24 30.50 -27.83
CA GLU A 228 2.95 29.09 -27.63
C GLU A 228 3.23 28.73 -26.16
N LEU A 229 2.24 28.13 -25.49
CA LEU A 229 2.38 27.64 -24.12
C LEU A 229 2.18 26.12 -24.08
N ASN A 230 2.82 25.47 -23.12
CA ASN A 230 2.58 24.06 -22.83
C ASN A 230 2.56 23.78 -21.32
N ASP A 231 1.94 22.67 -20.91
CA ASP A 231 1.90 22.22 -19.52
C ASP A 231 1.71 20.70 -19.42
N TYR A 232 1.72 20.15 -18.21
CA TYR A 232 1.57 18.72 -17.95
C TYR A 232 0.46 18.43 -16.93
N ASP A 233 -0.52 17.62 -17.35
CA ASP A 233 -1.58 17.09 -16.48
C ASP A 233 -1.36 15.60 -16.21
N PHE A 234 -1.01 15.24 -14.97
CA PHE A 234 -0.80 13.85 -14.57
C PHE A 234 -2.10 13.02 -14.56
N LYS A 235 -3.28 13.65 -14.49
CA LYS A 235 -4.58 12.94 -14.60
C LYS A 235 -4.87 12.56 -16.05
N ARG A 236 -4.28 13.28 -17.02
CA ARG A 236 -4.33 12.96 -18.46
C ARG A 236 -2.92 13.03 -19.08
N PRO A 237 -1.99 12.10 -18.76
CA PRO A 237 -0.58 12.19 -19.16
C PRO A 237 -0.29 12.23 -20.66
N ARG A 238 -1.27 11.90 -21.49
CA ARG A 238 -1.20 11.90 -22.97
C ARG A 238 -1.99 13.04 -23.61
N ALA A 239 -2.63 13.91 -22.81
CA ALA A 239 -3.34 15.07 -23.33
C ALA A 239 -2.36 15.99 -24.06
N ARG A 240 -2.80 16.51 -25.21
CA ARG A 240 -2.07 17.55 -25.93
C ARG A 240 -2.51 18.88 -25.33
N LEU A 241 -1.67 19.42 -24.46
CA LEU A 241 -1.94 20.68 -23.75
C LEU A 241 -1.24 21.87 -24.41
N GLU A 242 -0.53 21.67 -25.51
CA GLU A 242 0.05 22.77 -26.29
C GLU A 242 -1.06 23.67 -26.84
N VAL A 243 -0.93 24.97 -26.60
CA VAL A 243 -1.86 26.01 -27.02
C VAL A 243 -1.09 27.14 -27.67
N ARG A 244 -1.71 27.79 -28.65
CA ARG A 244 -1.08 28.88 -29.41
C ARG A 244 -2.05 30.03 -29.58
N SER A 245 -1.58 31.24 -29.34
CA SER A 245 -2.27 32.47 -29.73
C SER A 245 -1.41 33.27 -30.69
N SER A 246 -2.03 33.83 -31.73
CA SER A 246 -1.34 34.56 -32.80
C SER A 246 -2.02 35.89 -33.06
N VAL A 247 -1.22 36.93 -33.26
CA VAL A 247 -1.66 38.27 -33.65
C VAL A 247 -0.89 38.67 -34.90
N SER A 248 -1.57 38.70 -36.04
CA SER A 248 -0.93 39.04 -37.32
C SER A 248 -0.94 40.55 -37.54
N ARG A 249 0.22 41.10 -37.94
CA ARG A 249 0.37 42.50 -38.38
C ARG A 249 0.99 42.51 -39.78
N SER A 250 0.70 43.55 -40.57
CA SER A 250 1.04 43.59 -42.00
C SER A 250 2.49 44.00 -42.32
N HIS A 251 3.29 44.36 -41.31
CA HIS A 251 4.69 44.73 -41.50
C HIS A 251 5.59 43.49 -41.60
N SER A 252 6.80 43.65 -42.13
CA SER A 252 7.80 42.58 -42.18
C SER A 252 8.31 42.20 -40.79
N ASN A 253 8.75 40.94 -40.63
CA ASN A 253 9.29 40.39 -39.38
C ASN A 253 8.34 40.45 -38.16
N GLY A 254 7.03 40.54 -38.40
CA GLY A 254 6.01 40.55 -37.33
C GLY A 254 5.57 39.16 -36.86
N ASP A 255 6.10 38.09 -37.45
CA ASP A 255 5.60 36.71 -37.23
C ASP A 255 6.52 35.86 -36.34
N HIS A 256 7.52 36.46 -35.68
CA HIS A 256 8.43 35.71 -34.81
C HIS A 256 7.70 35.11 -33.59
N PRO A 257 7.84 33.80 -33.32
CA PRO A 257 7.12 33.14 -32.23
C PRO A 257 7.88 33.24 -30.90
N LEU A 258 7.12 33.27 -29.80
CA LEU A 258 7.56 33.00 -28.43
C LEU A 258 7.06 31.63 -27.97
N TYR A 259 7.83 30.97 -27.11
CA TYR A 259 7.45 29.72 -26.45
C TYR A 259 7.80 29.78 -24.97
N ASP A 260 6.92 29.28 -24.11
CA ASP A 260 7.14 29.22 -22.65
C ASP A 260 6.56 27.93 -22.03
N TYR A 261 7.24 27.43 -21.00
CA TYR A 261 6.83 26.27 -20.19
C TYR A 261 7.32 26.47 -18.74
N PRO A 262 6.47 26.28 -17.72
CA PRO A 262 5.07 25.87 -17.78
C PRO A 262 4.09 27.04 -18.00
N GLY A 263 2.95 26.77 -18.62
CA GLY A 263 1.88 27.76 -18.86
C GLY A 263 0.91 28.01 -17.70
N GLU A 264 1.01 27.24 -16.61
CA GLU A 264 0.18 27.35 -15.40
C GLU A 264 -1.30 26.97 -15.55
N TYR A 265 -1.61 26.05 -16.46
CA TYR A 265 -2.98 25.58 -16.69
C TYR A 265 -3.09 24.05 -16.72
N VAL A 266 -4.32 23.58 -16.55
CA VAL A 266 -4.66 22.14 -16.65
C VAL A 266 -5.67 21.89 -17.77
N GLN A 267 -6.56 22.84 -18.09
CA GLN A 267 -7.46 22.77 -19.23
C GLN A 267 -6.92 23.60 -20.40
N SER A 268 -7.05 23.09 -21.62
CA SER A 268 -6.56 23.78 -22.82
C SER A 268 -7.24 25.14 -23.03
N ASN A 269 -8.53 25.29 -22.71
CA ASN A 269 -9.24 26.57 -22.83
C ASN A 269 -8.63 27.67 -21.94
N ASP A 270 -8.21 27.31 -20.72
CA ASP A 270 -7.53 28.25 -19.82
C ASP A 270 -6.16 28.64 -20.40
N GLY A 271 -5.42 27.66 -20.94
CA GLY A 271 -4.15 27.89 -21.60
C GLY A 271 -4.25 28.80 -22.83
N GLU A 272 -5.29 28.62 -23.65
CA GLU A 272 -5.57 29.51 -24.80
C GLU A 272 -5.86 30.94 -24.32
N HIS A 273 -6.61 31.09 -23.23
CA HIS A 273 -6.87 32.40 -22.62
C HIS A 273 -5.57 33.06 -22.11
N TYR A 274 -4.69 32.31 -21.45
CA TYR A 274 -3.41 32.85 -20.97
C TYR A 274 -2.43 33.18 -22.10
N ALA A 275 -2.35 32.33 -23.13
CA ALA A 275 -1.56 32.63 -24.32
C ALA A 275 -2.06 33.90 -25.02
N ARG A 276 -3.39 34.04 -25.17
CA ARG A 276 -4.03 35.23 -25.75
C ARG A 276 -3.78 36.48 -24.92
N THR A 277 -3.99 36.41 -23.61
CA THR A 277 -3.81 37.54 -22.70
C THR A 277 -2.37 38.07 -22.73
N ARG A 278 -1.37 37.17 -22.68
CA ARG A 278 0.04 37.56 -22.68
C ARG A 278 0.48 38.13 -24.04
N ILE A 279 0.04 37.55 -25.16
CA ILE A 279 0.38 38.10 -26.49
C ILE A 279 -0.32 39.44 -26.75
N GLU A 280 -1.58 39.60 -26.32
CA GLU A 280 -2.30 40.89 -26.35
C GLU A 280 -1.60 41.96 -25.49
N ALA A 281 -1.05 41.60 -24.33
CA ALA A 281 -0.29 42.52 -23.48
C ALA A 281 0.98 43.02 -24.16
N ILE A 282 1.72 42.14 -24.83
CA ILE A 282 2.89 42.51 -25.62
C ILE A 282 2.47 43.43 -26.78
N HIS A 283 1.40 43.05 -27.50
CA HIS A 283 0.89 43.86 -28.60
C HIS A 283 0.27 45.20 -28.17
N SER A 284 -0.06 45.41 -26.90
CA SER A 284 -0.49 46.73 -26.41
C SER A 284 0.59 47.81 -26.63
N GLN A 285 1.86 47.42 -26.79
CA GLN A 285 2.99 48.29 -27.11
C GLN A 285 3.27 48.41 -28.61
N PHE A 286 2.60 47.63 -29.46
CA PHE A 286 2.86 47.61 -30.91
C PHE A 286 2.62 48.97 -31.56
N GLU A 287 1.55 49.66 -31.18
CA GLU A 287 1.18 50.97 -31.70
C GLU A 287 0.76 51.87 -30.53
N ARG A 288 1.54 52.93 -30.29
CA ARG A 288 1.33 53.91 -29.23
C ARG A 288 1.22 55.30 -29.85
N VAL A 289 0.28 56.09 -29.37
CA VAL A 289 0.06 57.47 -29.81
C VAL A 289 0.25 58.39 -28.61
N GLN A 290 1.33 59.17 -28.64
CA GLN A 290 1.57 60.19 -27.63
C GLN A 290 0.94 61.51 -28.06
N LEU A 291 0.21 62.13 -27.13
CA LEU A 291 -0.51 63.37 -27.32
C LEU A 291 -0.17 64.34 -26.20
N ARG A 292 0.27 65.55 -26.53
CA ARG A 292 0.42 66.63 -25.54
C ARG A 292 -0.59 67.73 -25.79
N GLY A 293 -1.18 68.21 -24.70
CA GLY A 293 -2.28 69.14 -24.79
C GLY A 293 -2.68 69.74 -23.45
N ARG A 294 -3.82 70.43 -23.50
CA ARG A 294 -4.46 71.10 -22.38
C ARG A 294 -5.80 70.45 -22.04
N ALA A 295 -6.00 69.18 -22.40
CA ALA A 295 -7.25 68.46 -22.21
C ALA A 295 -7.45 68.08 -20.73
N ARG A 296 -7.98 69.01 -19.93
CA ARG A 296 -8.08 68.90 -18.46
C ARG A 296 -8.97 67.76 -17.98
N GLY A 297 -9.95 67.36 -18.76
CA GLY A 297 -10.88 66.27 -18.41
C GLY A 297 -10.31 64.86 -18.61
N LEU A 298 -9.25 64.69 -19.42
CA LEU A 298 -8.77 63.37 -19.81
C LEU A 298 -7.88 62.70 -18.77
N GLY A 299 -8.23 61.46 -18.46
CA GLY A 299 -7.73 60.60 -17.38
C GLY A 299 -7.19 59.29 -17.93
N CYS A 300 -6.30 58.64 -17.20
CA CYS A 300 -5.97 57.25 -17.50
C CYS A 300 -7.24 56.37 -17.43
N GLY A 301 -7.50 55.57 -18.46
CA GLY A 301 -8.70 54.75 -18.58
C GLY A 301 -9.92 55.45 -19.21
N HIS A 302 -9.82 56.71 -19.62
CA HIS A 302 -10.89 57.37 -20.38
C HIS A 302 -10.79 57.08 -21.88
N LEU A 303 -11.95 57.06 -22.53
CA LEU A 303 -12.09 57.04 -23.97
C LEU A 303 -12.30 58.46 -24.51
N PHE A 304 -11.71 58.76 -25.66
CA PHE A 304 -11.98 60.01 -26.40
C PHE A 304 -11.68 59.84 -27.89
N LYS A 305 -12.30 60.68 -28.73
CA LYS A 305 -12.01 60.77 -30.16
C LYS A 305 -11.12 61.96 -30.48
N LEU A 306 -10.05 61.74 -31.24
CA LEU A 306 -9.23 62.82 -31.79
C LEU A 306 -9.89 63.40 -33.04
N THR A 307 -9.92 64.73 -33.18
CA THR A 307 -10.43 65.41 -34.37
C THR A 307 -9.51 66.52 -34.84
N GLY A 308 -9.49 66.80 -36.14
CA GLY A 308 -8.76 67.94 -36.71
C GLY A 308 -7.25 67.73 -36.88
N TYR A 309 -6.74 66.50 -36.73
CA TYR A 309 -5.36 66.18 -37.09
C TYR A 309 -5.22 65.94 -38.60
N GLU A 310 -4.11 66.35 -39.21
CA GLU A 310 -3.90 66.29 -40.67
C GLU A 310 -3.94 64.86 -41.23
N ARG A 311 -3.54 63.87 -40.41
CA ARG A 311 -3.53 62.46 -40.79
C ARG A 311 -4.88 61.81 -40.43
N GLU A 312 -5.74 61.63 -41.43
CA GLU A 312 -7.13 61.21 -41.24
C GLU A 312 -7.33 59.87 -40.53
N ASP A 313 -6.47 58.87 -40.76
CA ASP A 313 -6.56 57.57 -40.07
C ASP A 313 -6.32 57.67 -38.55
N GLN A 314 -5.78 58.79 -38.08
CA GLN A 314 -5.51 59.03 -36.67
C GLN A 314 -6.63 59.81 -35.98
N ASN A 315 -7.64 60.31 -36.71
CA ASN A 315 -8.85 60.93 -36.16
C ASN A 315 -9.88 59.87 -35.71
N ARG A 316 -9.46 59.01 -34.78
CA ARG A 316 -10.19 57.84 -34.27
C ARG A 316 -10.35 57.90 -32.76
N GLU A 317 -10.99 56.88 -32.21
CA GLU A 317 -11.18 56.72 -30.77
C GLU A 317 -9.95 56.07 -30.12
N TYR A 318 -9.55 56.61 -28.99
CA TYR A 318 -8.39 56.21 -28.23
C TYR A 318 -8.75 55.88 -26.79
N LEU A 319 -8.06 54.88 -26.25
CA LEU A 319 -8.00 54.60 -24.83
C LEU A 319 -6.71 55.20 -24.27
N VAL A 320 -6.83 56.05 -23.25
CA VAL A 320 -5.68 56.60 -22.53
C VAL A 320 -5.09 55.52 -21.62
N VAL A 321 -3.87 55.09 -21.92
CA VAL A 321 -3.16 54.04 -21.16
C VAL A 321 -2.22 54.61 -20.11
N PHE A 322 -1.61 55.75 -20.41
CA PHE A 322 -0.78 56.49 -19.48
C PHE A 322 -1.12 57.97 -19.56
N ALA A 323 -1.08 58.66 -18.43
CA ALA A 323 -1.27 60.09 -18.37
C ALA A 323 -0.30 60.72 -17.40
N ARG A 324 0.40 61.76 -17.87
CA ARG A 324 1.23 62.63 -17.07
C ARG A 324 0.63 64.03 -17.02
N TYR A 325 0.52 64.57 -15.82
CA TYR A 325 -0.04 65.88 -15.55
C TYR A 325 1.01 66.81 -14.97
N GLN A 326 1.02 68.05 -15.45
CA GLN A 326 1.73 69.14 -14.81
C GLN A 326 0.77 70.30 -14.60
N ILE A 327 0.62 70.70 -13.35
CA ILE A 327 -0.21 71.84 -12.95
C ILE A 327 0.70 72.86 -12.27
N ARG A 328 0.58 74.12 -12.66
CA ARG A 328 1.30 75.23 -12.01
C ARG A 328 0.35 76.37 -11.70
N GLN A 329 0.45 76.87 -10.48
CA GLN A 329 -0.28 78.06 -10.04
C GLN A 329 0.71 79.08 -9.48
N GLU A 330 0.68 80.29 -10.05
CA GLU A 330 1.49 81.40 -9.56
C GLU A 330 1.07 81.84 -8.17
N LEU A 331 2.07 82.24 -7.37
CA LEU A 331 1.86 82.87 -6.07
C LEU A 331 1.59 84.36 -6.29
N TYR A 332 0.70 84.96 -5.49
CA TYR A 332 0.28 86.36 -5.55
C TYR A 332 1.41 87.42 -5.55
N GLU A 333 2.68 87.03 -5.36
CA GLU A 333 3.82 87.92 -5.10
C GLU A 333 4.65 88.31 -6.34
N ASN A 334 4.47 87.69 -7.52
CA ASN A 334 5.22 88.03 -8.72
C ASN A 334 4.35 88.77 -9.77
N ALA A 335 4.56 90.08 -9.89
CA ALA A 335 3.92 90.96 -10.88
C ALA A 335 4.58 90.91 -12.28
N GLN A 336 5.06 89.75 -12.71
CA GLN A 336 5.42 89.49 -14.11
C GLN A 336 4.44 88.44 -14.63
N LEU A 337 3.45 88.92 -15.40
CA LEU A 337 2.50 88.10 -16.15
C LEU A 337 3.24 87.37 -17.27
N ASP A 338 4.01 86.33 -16.92
CA ASP A 338 4.27 85.27 -17.88
C ASP A 338 3.01 84.39 -17.87
N LEU A 339 2.31 84.33 -19.00
CA LEU A 339 1.14 83.46 -19.18
C LEU A 339 1.62 81.99 -19.27
N SER A 340 2.26 81.52 -18.21
CA SER A 340 2.75 80.14 -18.09
C SER A 340 1.57 79.18 -18.23
N GLU A 341 1.78 78.06 -18.92
CA GLU A 341 0.77 77.02 -19.10
C GLU A 341 0.36 76.45 -17.73
N GLN A 342 -0.84 76.81 -17.24
CA GLN A 342 -1.31 76.43 -15.90
C GLN A 342 -1.64 74.93 -15.79
N PHE A 343 -1.98 74.28 -16.89
CA PHE A 343 -2.22 72.85 -16.98
C PHE A 343 -1.67 72.32 -18.31
N THR A 344 -0.88 71.26 -18.23
CA THR A 344 -0.48 70.45 -19.39
C THR A 344 -0.65 68.98 -19.06
N SER A 345 -1.03 68.21 -20.08
CA SER A 345 -1.13 66.76 -20.02
C SER A 345 -0.38 66.13 -21.18
N GLU A 346 0.40 65.11 -20.89
CA GLU A 346 1.01 64.19 -21.85
C GLU A 346 0.34 62.84 -21.69
N LEU A 347 -0.31 62.35 -22.75
CA LEU A 347 -1.06 61.11 -22.76
C LEU A 347 -0.38 60.12 -23.70
N ASP A 348 -0.28 58.86 -23.27
CA ASP A 348 0.01 57.75 -24.17
C ASP A 348 -1.27 56.95 -24.38
N CYS A 349 -1.64 56.79 -25.63
CA CYS A 349 -2.92 56.29 -26.06
C CYS A 349 -2.74 55.07 -26.95
N MET A 350 -3.70 54.15 -26.87
CA MET A 350 -3.84 53.06 -27.83
C MET A 350 -5.18 53.17 -28.56
N ASP A 351 -5.27 52.56 -29.74
CA ASP A 351 -6.54 52.42 -30.45
C ASP A 351 -7.55 51.69 -29.55
N ALA A 352 -8.73 52.28 -29.34
CA ALA A 352 -9.75 51.70 -28.47
C ALA A 352 -10.32 50.37 -28.98
N SER A 353 -10.16 50.08 -30.27
CA SER A 353 -10.52 48.78 -30.86
C SER A 353 -9.58 47.64 -30.48
N GLN A 354 -8.36 47.96 -30.02
CA GLN A 354 -7.41 46.97 -29.55
C GLN A 354 -7.65 46.64 -28.07
N ALA A 355 -7.63 45.35 -27.72
CA ALA A 355 -7.74 44.93 -26.33
C ALA A 355 -6.46 45.29 -25.56
N PHE A 356 -6.61 46.04 -24.46
CA PHE A 356 -5.52 46.25 -23.51
C PHE A 356 -5.39 45.05 -22.56
N ARG A 357 -4.16 44.61 -22.32
CA ARG A 357 -3.81 43.67 -21.25
C ARG A 357 -2.55 44.18 -20.55
N PRO A 358 -2.46 44.05 -19.23
CA PRO A 358 -1.28 44.48 -18.50
C PRO A 358 -0.08 43.55 -18.76
N LEU A 359 1.13 44.11 -18.75
CA LEU A 359 2.34 43.30 -18.81
C LEU A 359 2.62 42.61 -17.47
N PRO A 360 3.16 41.38 -17.48
CA PRO A 360 3.54 40.64 -16.28
C PRO A 360 4.85 41.21 -15.70
N LEU A 361 4.77 42.36 -15.05
CA LEU A 361 5.91 43.04 -14.45
C LEU A 361 6.10 42.65 -12.98
N THR A 362 5.03 42.21 -12.32
CA THR A 362 5.08 41.87 -10.91
C THR A 362 5.83 40.54 -10.73
N PRO A 363 6.89 40.49 -9.90
CA PRO A 363 7.67 39.28 -9.73
C PRO A 363 6.84 38.11 -9.22
N MET A 364 6.93 36.95 -9.89
CA MET A 364 6.30 35.73 -9.39
C MET A 364 7.02 35.23 -8.12
N PRO A 365 6.28 34.77 -7.09
CA PRO A 365 6.88 34.20 -5.90
C PRO A 365 7.56 32.87 -6.24
N ILE A 366 8.81 32.72 -5.81
CA ILE A 366 9.59 31.50 -6.03
C ILE A 366 10.00 30.89 -4.69
N VAL A 367 9.59 29.65 -4.46
CA VAL A 367 10.07 28.84 -3.36
C VAL A 367 11.45 28.28 -3.72
N ARG A 368 12.49 28.87 -3.15
CA ARG A 368 13.90 28.60 -3.50
C ARG A 368 14.36 27.17 -3.22
N GLY A 369 13.68 26.43 -2.35
CA GLY A 369 14.05 25.07 -1.98
C GLY A 369 12.94 24.34 -1.23
N PRO A 370 13.11 23.04 -0.94
CA PRO A 370 12.10 22.25 -0.26
C PRO A 370 11.81 22.75 1.15
N GLN A 371 10.62 22.43 1.64
CA GLN A 371 10.18 22.71 3.01
C GLN A 371 9.70 21.42 3.66
N THR A 372 9.59 21.39 4.99
CA THR A 372 8.86 20.32 5.67
C THR A 372 7.43 20.76 5.98
N ALA A 373 6.52 19.78 6.03
CA ALA A 373 5.11 19.96 6.32
C ALA A 373 4.58 18.73 7.07
N VAL A 374 3.45 18.89 7.76
CA VAL A 374 2.80 17.80 8.51
C VAL A 374 1.62 17.27 7.70
N VAL A 375 1.52 15.96 7.52
CA VAL A 375 0.39 15.33 6.83
C VAL A 375 -0.88 15.48 7.66
N VAL A 376 -1.99 15.87 7.03
CA VAL A 376 -3.27 16.13 7.71
C VAL A 376 -4.45 15.44 7.01
N GLY A 377 -5.56 15.30 7.72
CA GLY A 377 -6.78 14.71 7.20
C GLY A 377 -7.98 14.94 8.14
N PRO A 378 -9.11 14.26 7.89
CA PRO A 378 -10.27 14.32 8.78
C PRO A 378 -9.96 13.76 10.17
N ASP A 379 -10.67 14.25 11.18
CA ASP A 379 -10.56 13.73 12.55
C ASP A 379 -10.99 12.25 12.61
N GLY A 380 -10.29 11.45 13.44
CA GLY A 380 -10.51 10.00 13.55
C GLY A 380 -9.97 9.13 12.41
N GLU A 381 -9.27 9.71 11.44
CA GLU A 381 -8.54 8.97 10.40
C GLU A 381 -7.03 8.92 10.72
N GLU A 382 -6.36 7.82 10.38
CA GLU A 382 -4.89 7.74 10.39
C GLU A 382 -4.29 7.97 8.99
N ILE A 383 -5.06 7.69 7.94
CA ILE A 383 -4.62 7.73 6.55
C ILE A 383 -5.69 8.46 5.74
N TRP A 384 -5.30 9.54 5.08
CA TRP A 384 -6.17 10.28 4.18
C TRP A 384 -5.51 10.41 2.80
N THR A 385 -6.00 9.61 1.85
CA THR A 385 -5.44 9.51 0.50
C THR A 385 -6.54 9.44 -0.56
N ASP A 386 -6.18 9.71 -1.81
CA ASP A 386 -7.06 9.52 -2.96
C ASP A 386 -6.58 8.38 -3.90
N GLN A 387 -7.27 8.22 -5.03
CA GLN A 387 -7.00 7.19 -6.06
C GLN A 387 -5.59 7.27 -6.68
N TYR A 388 -4.86 8.36 -6.48
CA TYR A 388 -3.51 8.57 -7.00
C TYR A 388 -2.42 8.46 -5.92
N GLY A 389 -2.79 8.07 -4.69
CA GLY A 389 -1.85 8.00 -3.56
C GLY A 389 -1.40 9.39 -3.08
N ARG A 390 -2.20 10.43 -3.31
CA ARG A 390 -1.91 11.81 -2.87
C ARG A 390 -2.33 12.00 -1.42
N VAL A 391 -1.70 12.92 -0.72
CA VAL A 391 -2.08 13.31 0.66
C VAL A 391 -2.24 14.83 0.75
N LYS A 392 -2.81 15.30 1.86
CA LYS A 392 -2.88 16.73 2.20
C LYS A 392 -1.92 17.03 3.34
N VAL A 393 -1.40 18.25 3.38
CA VAL A 393 -0.44 18.69 4.40
C VAL A 393 -0.80 20.06 4.97
N HIS A 394 -0.30 20.33 6.16
CA HIS A 394 -0.28 21.65 6.77
C HIS A 394 1.17 22.17 6.72
N PHE A 395 1.35 23.36 6.14
CA PHE A 395 2.63 24.05 6.13
C PHE A 395 2.79 24.90 7.40
N TYR A 396 4.00 24.96 7.96
CA TYR A 396 4.26 25.71 9.19
C TYR A 396 4.06 27.23 9.10
N TRP A 397 4.02 27.78 7.88
CA TRP A 397 3.75 29.19 7.64
C TRP A 397 2.26 29.48 7.45
N ASP A 398 1.41 28.46 7.34
CA ASP A 398 -0.04 28.66 7.26
C ASP A 398 -0.60 28.97 8.65
N ARG A 399 -1.36 30.05 8.73
CA ARG A 399 -1.93 30.60 9.97
C ARG A 399 -3.45 30.60 9.95
N HIS A 400 -4.04 30.24 8.82
CA HIS A 400 -5.46 30.47 8.53
C HIS A 400 -6.23 29.15 8.39
N ASP A 401 -5.56 28.01 8.53
CA ASP A 401 -6.17 26.68 8.48
C ASP A 401 -6.42 26.10 9.88
N GLN A 402 -7.01 24.90 9.90
CA GLN A 402 -7.31 24.14 11.11
C GLN A 402 -6.49 22.84 11.19
N SER A 403 -5.44 22.71 10.38
CA SER A 403 -4.62 21.50 10.25
C SER A 403 -5.45 20.23 10.00
N ASN A 404 -6.41 20.30 9.07
CA ASN A 404 -7.38 19.24 8.78
C ASN A 404 -7.48 18.96 7.27
N ALA A 405 -8.52 18.23 6.83
CA ALA A 405 -8.74 17.88 5.43
C ALA A 405 -8.87 19.09 4.46
N ASN A 406 -8.97 20.33 4.96
CA ASN A 406 -9.08 21.55 4.15
C ASN A 406 -7.80 22.39 4.12
N SER A 407 -6.70 21.98 4.78
CA SER A 407 -5.47 22.77 4.87
C SER A 407 -4.78 23.01 3.53
N SER A 408 -4.72 21.98 2.67
CA SER A 408 -4.07 22.09 1.35
C SER A 408 -4.85 21.40 0.24
N CYS A 409 -4.36 21.57 -0.99
CA CYS A 409 -4.69 20.71 -2.11
C CYS A 409 -4.10 19.31 -1.95
N TRP A 410 -4.49 18.40 -2.86
CA TRP A 410 -3.96 17.06 -2.93
C TRP A 410 -2.56 17.02 -3.56
N MET A 411 -1.56 16.63 -2.78
CA MET A 411 -0.15 16.59 -3.19
C MET A 411 0.29 15.18 -3.55
N ARG A 412 0.94 15.03 -4.71
CA ARG A 412 1.56 13.76 -5.11
C ARG A 412 2.72 13.42 -4.20
N VAL A 413 2.89 12.12 -3.93
CA VAL A 413 3.95 11.59 -3.09
C VAL A 413 4.92 10.82 -3.96
N SER A 414 6.20 11.22 -3.94
CA SER A 414 7.29 10.45 -4.54
C SER A 414 7.37 9.07 -3.91
N GLN A 415 7.51 8.05 -4.76
CA GLN A 415 7.63 6.66 -4.35
C GLN A 415 9.01 6.13 -4.72
N ALA A 416 9.49 5.11 -4.00
CA ALA A 416 10.79 4.50 -4.29
C ALA A 416 10.84 3.87 -5.69
N TRP A 417 9.72 3.34 -6.19
CA TRP A 417 9.61 2.77 -7.53
C TRP A 417 8.16 2.85 -8.02
N ALA A 418 7.90 3.40 -9.22
CA ALA A 418 6.55 3.61 -9.71
C ALA A 418 6.41 3.20 -11.19
N GLY A 419 5.62 2.16 -11.44
CA GLY A 419 5.29 1.63 -12.77
C GLY A 419 3.78 1.62 -13.04
N LYS A 420 3.38 1.08 -14.20
CA LYS A 420 1.96 0.98 -14.59
C LYS A 420 1.26 -0.11 -13.78
N ASN A 421 0.69 0.26 -12.63
CA ASN A 421 0.00 -0.63 -11.69
C ASN A 421 0.92 -1.65 -10.98
N TRP A 422 2.20 -1.30 -10.80
CA TRP A 422 3.19 -2.07 -10.05
C TRP A 422 4.27 -1.11 -9.52
N GLY A 423 4.96 -1.47 -8.44
CA GLY A 423 5.99 -0.64 -7.81
C GLY A 423 5.93 -0.67 -6.28
N ALA A 424 6.68 0.22 -5.65
CA ALA A 424 6.64 0.45 -4.21
C ALA A 424 5.60 1.51 -3.88
N VAL A 425 4.81 1.28 -2.84
CA VAL A 425 3.85 2.26 -2.33
C VAL A 425 3.97 2.33 -0.82
N GLN A 426 4.38 3.50 -0.34
CA GLN A 426 4.20 3.89 1.05
C GLN A 426 3.40 5.19 1.02
N ILE A 427 2.28 5.24 1.75
CA ILE A 427 1.44 6.44 1.87
C ILE A 427 1.80 7.14 3.19
N PRO A 428 2.11 8.44 3.20
CA PRO A 428 2.34 9.18 4.44
C PRO A 428 1.07 9.18 5.30
N ARG A 429 1.21 8.98 6.62
CA ARG A 429 0.08 8.99 7.56
C ARG A 429 -0.09 10.37 8.19
N ILE A 430 -1.30 10.65 8.67
CA ILE A 430 -1.62 11.89 9.38
C ILE A 430 -0.68 12.04 10.59
N GLY A 431 -0.15 13.25 10.79
CA GLY A 431 0.84 13.58 11.82
C GLY A 431 2.30 13.32 11.42
N GLN A 432 2.58 12.64 10.31
CA GLN A 432 3.95 12.43 9.84
C GLN A 432 4.52 13.68 9.17
N GLU A 433 5.82 13.90 9.34
CA GLU A 433 6.55 14.99 8.69
C GLU A 433 7.09 14.55 7.32
N VAL A 434 6.81 15.36 6.30
CA VAL A 434 7.19 15.11 4.91
C VAL A 434 7.97 16.30 4.35
N ILE A 435 8.84 16.04 3.38
CA ILE A 435 9.52 17.07 2.60
C ILE A 435 8.67 17.38 1.38
N VAL A 436 8.30 18.65 1.21
CA VAL A 436 7.55 19.19 0.08
C VAL A 436 8.49 20.02 -0.79
N SER A 437 8.63 19.61 -2.05
CA SER A 437 9.24 20.40 -3.11
C SER A 437 8.17 21.10 -3.93
N PHE A 438 8.57 22.05 -4.76
CA PHE A 438 7.68 22.87 -5.58
C PHE A 438 8.14 22.79 -7.04
N ILE A 439 7.27 22.36 -7.95
CA ILE A 439 7.62 22.19 -9.38
C ILE A 439 7.91 23.58 -9.96
N GLU A 440 9.07 23.76 -10.60
CA GLU A 440 9.59 25.06 -11.05
C GLU A 440 9.71 26.13 -9.94
N GLY A 441 9.73 25.69 -8.66
CA GLY A 441 9.70 26.59 -7.51
C GLY A 441 8.37 27.33 -7.32
N ASN A 442 7.32 26.99 -8.09
CA ASN A 442 6.02 27.65 -7.99
C ASN A 442 5.27 27.17 -6.72
N PRO A 443 4.89 28.08 -5.79
CA PRO A 443 4.21 27.72 -4.54
C PRO A 443 2.85 27.04 -4.75
N ASP A 444 2.22 27.21 -5.92
CA ASP A 444 0.93 26.60 -6.29
C ASP A 444 1.08 25.14 -6.75
N ARG A 445 2.31 24.64 -6.93
CA ARG A 445 2.60 23.29 -7.44
C ARG A 445 3.45 22.44 -6.47
N PRO A 446 2.93 22.16 -5.26
CA PRO A 446 3.64 21.35 -4.28
C PRO A 446 3.62 19.85 -4.63
N ILE A 447 4.73 19.16 -4.34
CA ILE A 447 4.91 17.72 -4.48
C ILE A 447 5.77 17.19 -3.34
N ILE A 448 5.35 16.09 -2.70
CA ILE A 448 6.09 15.48 -1.60
C ILE A 448 7.23 14.62 -2.19
N THR A 449 8.45 14.89 -1.74
CA THR A 449 9.69 14.26 -2.26
C THR A 449 10.46 13.46 -1.23
N GLY A 450 10.08 13.53 0.05
CA GLY A 450 10.76 12.80 1.11
C GLY A 450 9.96 12.70 2.39
N ARG A 451 10.51 11.96 3.36
CA ARG A 451 9.98 11.75 4.70
C ARG A 451 11.13 11.89 5.69
N VAL A 452 10.86 12.45 6.86
CA VAL A 452 11.86 12.64 7.89
C VAL A 452 11.33 12.21 9.25
N TYR A 453 12.22 11.67 10.07
CA TYR A 453 11.95 11.44 11.49
C TYR A 453 12.22 12.71 12.30
N ASN A 454 11.53 12.87 13.42
CA ASN A 454 11.71 13.98 14.35
C ASN A 454 11.61 13.48 15.81
N ALA A 455 11.50 14.39 16.77
CA ALA A 455 11.49 14.05 18.20
C ALA A 455 10.24 13.28 18.64
N GLU A 456 9.12 13.43 17.93
CA GLU A 456 7.86 12.72 18.19
C GLU A 456 7.73 11.49 17.29
N GLN A 457 7.92 11.69 15.98
CA GLN A 457 8.00 10.65 14.97
C GLN A 457 9.42 10.08 14.97
N THR A 458 9.76 9.31 16.00
CA THR A 458 11.10 8.77 16.22
C THR A 458 11.46 7.66 15.22
N VAL A 459 12.76 7.41 15.06
CA VAL A 459 13.28 6.27 14.28
C VAL A 459 12.78 4.91 14.83
N PRO A 460 12.59 3.88 13.98
CA PRO A 460 12.08 2.57 14.42
C PRO A 460 13.02 1.80 15.35
N TYR A 461 14.33 2.04 15.21
CA TYR A 461 15.40 1.39 15.95
C TYR A 461 16.14 2.41 16.80
N THR A 462 16.41 2.10 18.07
CA THR A 462 17.04 3.05 18.99
C THR A 462 18.45 3.43 18.52
N LEU A 463 18.62 4.69 18.14
CA LEU A 463 19.91 5.26 17.73
C LEU A 463 20.56 6.04 18.88
N PRO A 464 21.91 6.09 18.96
CA PRO A 464 22.87 5.53 18.00
C PRO A 464 23.23 4.04 18.24
N ALA A 465 22.65 3.38 19.24
CA ALA A 465 23.03 2.03 19.64
C ALA A 465 22.90 0.98 18.52
N ASN A 466 21.83 1.08 17.72
CA ASN A 466 21.51 0.15 16.64
C ASN A 466 21.82 0.72 15.25
N ALA A 467 22.93 1.45 15.09
CA ALA A 467 23.30 2.09 13.82
C ALA A 467 23.55 1.11 12.65
N THR A 468 23.77 -0.18 12.93
CA THR A 468 23.94 -1.25 11.94
C THR A 468 22.63 -1.90 11.50
N GLN A 469 21.49 -1.49 12.07
CA GLN A 469 20.17 -2.00 11.69
C GLN A 469 19.57 -1.18 10.55
N SER A 470 19.04 -1.86 9.55
CA SER A 470 18.27 -1.28 8.45
C SER A 470 17.01 -2.09 8.20
N GLY A 471 15.96 -1.48 7.64
CA GLY A 471 14.72 -2.21 7.39
C GLY A 471 13.49 -1.34 7.17
N VAL A 472 12.36 -2.02 7.03
CA VAL A 472 11.03 -1.42 6.92
C VAL A 472 10.18 -2.00 8.02
N LYS A 473 9.66 -1.13 8.89
CA LYS A 473 8.71 -1.47 9.95
C LYS A 473 7.41 -0.72 9.71
N SER A 474 6.31 -1.47 9.62
CA SER A 474 4.97 -0.91 9.44
C SER A 474 4.26 -0.73 10.79
N ARG A 475 2.98 -0.39 10.74
CA ARG A 475 2.09 -0.32 11.89
C ARG A 475 0.69 -0.73 11.44
N SER A 476 0.00 -1.59 12.18
CA SER A 476 -1.42 -1.88 11.90
C SER A 476 -2.24 -0.59 11.90
N SER A 477 -3.27 -0.50 11.07
CA SER A 477 -4.13 0.67 10.95
C SER A 477 -5.57 0.21 10.77
N LYS A 478 -6.57 0.79 11.46
CA LYS A 478 -6.47 1.85 12.48
C LYS A 478 -6.14 1.30 13.88
N ASP A 479 -5.73 2.18 14.79
CA ASP A 479 -5.57 1.94 16.23
C ASP A 479 -4.48 0.90 16.59
N GLY A 480 -3.43 0.82 15.77
CA GLY A 480 -2.31 -0.10 16.00
C GLY A 480 -1.43 0.32 17.18
N SER A 481 -1.26 -0.56 18.17
CA SER A 481 -0.32 -0.36 19.27
C SER A 481 1.14 -0.53 18.81
N PRO A 482 2.15 -0.16 19.63
CA PRO A 482 3.56 -0.44 19.33
C PRO A 482 3.89 -1.91 19.04
N ALA A 483 3.07 -2.85 19.53
CA ALA A 483 3.25 -4.28 19.30
C ALA A 483 2.72 -4.77 17.95
N ASN A 484 1.81 -4.02 17.29
CA ASN A 484 1.11 -4.51 16.11
C ASN A 484 1.79 -4.03 14.81
N PHE A 485 2.63 -4.85 14.18
CA PHE A 485 3.37 -4.43 13.00
C PHE A 485 3.83 -5.58 12.10
N ASN A 486 4.05 -5.29 10.82
CA ASN A 486 4.86 -6.14 9.94
C ASN A 486 6.25 -5.51 9.78
N GLU A 487 7.31 -6.32 9.81
CA GLU A 487 8.70 -5.85 9.76
C GLU A 487 9.59 -6.76 8.91
N ILE A 488 10.46 -6.15 8.10
CA ILE A 488 11.64 -6.79 7.53
C ILE A 488 12.85 -5.97 7.98
N ARG A 489 13.75 -6.58 8.75
CA ARG A 489 14.96 -5.94 9.30
C ARG A 489 16.20 -6.75 8.97
N MET A 490 17.23 -6.05 8.53
CA MET A 490 18.59 -6.54 8.31
C MET A 490 19.50 -5.95 9.40
N GLU A 491 20.21 -6.81 10.12
CA GLU A 491 21.25 -6.46 11.09
C GLU A 491 22.62 -6.78 10.49
N ASP A 492 23.46 -5.76 10.33
CA ASP A 492 24.80 -5.86 9.74
C ASP A 492 25.92 -5.86 10.80
N LYS A 493 25.58 -6.05 12.09
CA LYS A 493 26.58 -6.19 13.15
C LYS A 493 27.39 -7.48 12.96
N LYS A 494 28.67 -7.31 12.61
CA LYS A 494 29.61 -8.41 12.37
C LYS A 494 29.63 -9.47 13.50
N GLY A 495 29.41 -10.73 13.13
CA GLY A 495 29.36 -11.88 14.04
C GLY A 495 28.02 -12.03 14.77
N ALA A 496 27.04 -11.19 14.46
CA ALA A 496 25.68 -11.21 15.00
C ALA A 496 24.65 -10.78 13.93
N GLU A 497 24.97 -11.02 12.65
CA GLU A 497 24.12 -10.66 11.52
C GLU A 497 22.77 -11.40 11.61
N GLN A 498 21.69 -10.71 11.26
CA GLN A 498 20.33 -11.28 11.33
C GLN A 498 19.42 -10.70 10.25
N LEU A 499 18.67 -11.58 9.58
CA LEU A 499 17.45 -11.21 8.87
C LEU A 499 16.25 -11.55 9.76
N PHE A 500 15.44 -10.54 10.09
CA PHE A 500 14.22 -10.70 10.89
C PHE A 500 13.01 -10.37 10.02
N ILE A 501 12.11 -11.36 9.87
CA ILE A 501 10.83 -11.22 9.15
C ILE A 501 9.73 -11.47 10.17
N HIS A 502 8.86 -10.48 10.36
CA HIS A 502 7.73 -10.56 11.27
C HIS A 502 6.44 -10.19 10.54
N ALA A 503 5.48 -11.11 10.55
CA ALA A 503 4.13 -10.89 10.10
C ALA A 503 3.20 -10.83 11.32
N GLU A 504 2.43 -9.75 11.43
CA GLU A 504 1.51 -9.54 12.56
C GLU A 504 0.40 -10.59 12.60
N LYS A 505 0.02 -11.13 11.43
CA LYS A 505 -1.11 -12.03 11.28
C LYS A 505 -0.80 -13.21 10.37
N ASN A 506 -1.09 -13.10 9.08
CA ASN A 506 -0.83 -14.15 8.09
C ASN A 506 0.49 -13.85 7.38
N GLN A 507 1.28 -14.90 7.11
CA GLN A 507 2.40 -14.86 6.19
C GLN A 507 2.12 -15.85 5.06
N ASP A 508 1.80 -15.32 3.88
CA ASP A 508 1.56 -16.12 2.68
C ASP A 508 2.80 -16.03 1.77
N ILE A 509 3.32 -17.18 1.33
CA ILE A 509 4.48 -17.28 0.43
C ILE A 509 4.06 -18.12 -0.77
N GLU A 510 4.18 -17.56 -1.97
CA GLU A 510 3.85 -18.22 -3.24
C GLU A 510 5.09 -18.23 -4.14
N VAL A 511 5.50 -19.42 -4.58
CA VAL A 511 6.68 -19.64 -5.43
C VAL A 511 6.22 -20.40 -6.68
N GLU A 512 6.31 -19.74 -7.84
CA GLU A 512 5.76 -20.25 -9.10
C GLU A 512 6.57 -21.39 -9.74
N ASN A 513 7.80 -21.63 -9.28
CA ASN A 513 8.66 -22.68 -9.83
C ASN A 513 9.40 -23.44 -8.71
N ASP A 514 10.64 -23.05 -8.40
CA ASP A 514 11.49 -23.78 -7.46
C ASP A 514 11.77 -22.94 -6.20
N GLU A 515 11.48 -23.49 -5.02
CA GLU A 515 11.96 -22.96 -3.74
C GLU A 515 13.21 -23.72 -3.31
N THR A 516 14.29 -23.01 -3.00
CA THR A 516 15.50 -23.60 -2.41
C THR A 516 15.76 -22.97 -1.05
N HIS A 517 15.96 -23.81 -0.03
CA HIS A 517 16.25 -23.36 1.33
C HIS A 517 17.48 -24.09 1.88
N TRP A 518 18.56 -23.36 2.11
CA TRP A 518 19.81 -23.90 2.67
C TRP A 518 20.14 -23.20 3.99
N VAL A 519 20.39 -24.01 5.02
CA VAL A 519 20.76 -23.54 6.37
C VAL A 519 22.13 -24.11 6.70
N GLY A 520 23.12 -23.24 6.91
CA GLY A 520 24.51 -23.65 7.17
C GLY A 520 24.78 -24.21 8.57
N HIS A 521 23.83 -24.09 9.50
CA HIS A 521 23.90 -24.63 10.86
C HIS A 521 22.52 -25.20 11.26
N ASP A 522 21.89 -24.69 12.30
CA ASP A 522 20.65 -25.25 12.85
C ASP A 522 19.40 -24.53 12.31
N ARG A 523 18.32 -25.30 12.10
CA ARG A 523 16.96 -24.79 11.87
C ARG A 523 16.04 -25.25 13.00
N SER A 524 15.42 -24.30 13.69
CA SER A 524 14.34 -24.57 14.65
C SER A 524 13.01 -24.09 14.07
N LYS A 525 11.96 -24.91 14.16
CA LYS A 525 10.60 -24.60 13.70
C LYS A 525 9.61 -25.02 14.78
N THR A 526 8.72 -24.12 15.16
CA THR A 526 7.64 -24.38 16.12
C THR A 526 6.31 -23.99 15.48
N ILE A 527 5.33 -24.90 15.57
CA ILE A 527 3.95 -24.69 15.12
C ILE A 527 3.07 -25.01 16.32
N ASP A 528 2.36 -24.00 16.83
CA ASP A 528 1.55 -24.16 18.05
C ASP A 528 0.21 -24.87 17.81
N ASN A 529 -0.24 -24.93 16.55
CA ASN A 529 -1.47 -25.63 16.15
C ASN A 529 -1.16 -26.70 15.10
N ASP A 530 -1.63 -26.54 13.86
CA ASP A 530 -1.56 -27.59 12.84
C ASP A 530 -0.49 -27.31 11.78
N GLU A 531 0.23 -28.36 11.38
CA GLU A 531 1.06 -28.40 10.17
C GLU A 531 0.46 -29.41 9.18
N THR A 532 0.24 -28.99 7.93
CA THR A 532 -0.19 -29.86 6.84
C THR A 532 0.86 -29.82 5.72
N VAL A 533 1.34 -30.99 5.31
CA VAL A 533 2.30 -31.14 4.22
C VAL A 533 1.67 -32.00 3.12
N HIS A 534 1.54 -31.46 1.91
CA HIS A 534 1.02 -32.18 0.75
C HIS A 534 2.06 -32.22 -0.38
N VAL A 535 2.68 -33.39 -0.58
CA VAL A 535 3.65 -33.64 -1.65
C VAL A 535 2.95 -34.42 -2.77
N LYS A 536 2.88 -33.84 -3.97
CA LYS A 536 2.13 -34.43 -5.11
C LYS A 536 2.86 -35.59 -5.81
N HIS A 537 4.19 -35.62 -5.75
CA HIS A 537 5.01 -36.64 -6.39
C HIS A 537 5.85 -37.35 -5.33
N ASP A 538 7.15 -37.11 -5.28
CA ASP A 538 8.05 -37.81 -4.35
C ASP A 538 8.51 -36.92 -3.20
N ARG A 539 8.64 -37.53 -2.01
CA ARG A 539 9.39 -36.97 -0.87
C ARG A 539 10.59 -37.87 -0.62
N THR A 540 11.78 -37.30 -0.57
CA THR A 540 12.99 -37.98 -0.10
C THR A 540 13.48 -37.29 1.15
N GLU A 541 13.76 -38.07 2.19
CA GLU A 541 14.29 -37.60 3.46
C GLU A 541 15.55 -38.41 3.79
N THR A 542 16.59 -37.73 4.27
CA THR A 542 17.86 -38.35 4.63
C THR A 542 18.33 -37.73 5.93
N VAL A 543 18.55 -38.57 6.94
CA VAL A 543 19.05 -38.19 8.25
C VAL A 543 20.33 -38.98 8.51
N ASP A 544 21.49 -38.31 8.46
CA ASP A 544 22.80 -38.98 8.53
C ASP A 544 23.12 -39.57 9.91
N HIS A 545 22.53 -39.03 10.97
CA HIS A 545 22.74 -39.47 12.35
C HIS A 545 21.46 -40.07 12.94
N ASN A 546 20.75 -39.33 13.79
CA ASN A 546 19.61 -39.83 14.54
C ASN A 546 18.34 -39.07 14.18
N GLU A 547 17.24 -39.80 14.01
CA GLU A 547 15.88 -39.26 13.99
C GLU A 547 15.17 -39.67 15.30
N THR A 548 14.41 -38.75 15.90
CA THR A 548 13.57 -39.05 17.07
C THR A 548 12.19 -38.48 16.83
N ILE A 549 11.17 -39.34 16.79
CA ILE A 549 9.77 -38.96 16.59
C ILE A 549 9.00 -39.26 17.87
N THR A 550 8.33 -38.26 18.43
CA THR A 550 7.43 -38.42 19.59
C THR A 550 6.02 -38.04 19.20
N ILE A 551 5.05 -38.91 19.47
CA ILE A 551 3.64 -38.73 19.11
C ILE A 551 2.81 -38.85 20.38
N GLY A 552 2.11 -37.78 20.75
CA GLY A 552 1.41 -37.71 22.04
C GLY A 552 0.09 -38.50 22.12
N VAL A 553 -0.55 -38.77 20.97
CA VAL A 553 -1.86 -39.44 20.92
C VAL A 553 -1.85 -40.62 19.94
N ASN A 554 -2.02 -40.36 18.64
CA ASN A 554 -2.17 -41.42 17.62
C ASN A 554 -1.25 -41.16 16.42
N ARG A 555 -0.69 -42.24 15.85
CA ARG A 555 -0.09 -42.27 14.50
C ARG A 555 -0.95 -43.16 13.62
N THR A 556 -1.35 -42.67 12.46
CA THR A 556 -2.00 -43.48 11.42
C THR A 556 -1.16 -43.42 10.16
N GLU A 557 -0.82 -44.58 9.60
CA GLU A 557 0.00 -44.70 8.39
C GLU A 557 -0.72 -45.61 7.40
N SER A 558 -0.71 -45.23 6.12
CA SER A 558 -1.35 -45.96 5.04
C SER A 558 -0.45 -45.93 3.82
N VAL A 559 0.00 -47.10 3.36
CA VAL A 559 0.89 -47.27 2.21
C VAL A 559 0.12 -47.98 1.11
N GLY A 560 0.02 -47.34 -0.06
CA GLY A 560 -0.85 -47.82 -1.14
C GLY A 560 -0.31 -48.99 -1.97
N ASN A 561 1.01 -49.23 -1.94
CA ASN A 561 1.64 -50.31 -2.70
C ASN A 561 2.59 -51.14 -1.82
N ASN A 562 3.86 -50.72 -1.69
CA ASN A 562 4.88 -51.44 -0.94
C ASN A 562 5.50 -50.57 0.16
N GLU A 563 5.78 -51.18 1.32
CA GLU A 563 6.59 -50.62 2.40
C GLU A 563 7.80 -51.55 2.60
N ASP A 564 9.01 -51.00 2.50
CA ASP A 564 10.27 -51.73 2.70
C ASP A 564 11.03 -51.13 3.89
N ILE A 565 11.19 -51.90 4.97
CA ILE A 565 11.93 -51.49 6.17
C ILE A 565 13.18 -52.37 6.31
N SER A 566 14.37 -51.77 6.24
CA SER A 566 15.66 -52.44 6.47
C SER A 566 16.30 -51.95 7.76
N ILE A 567 16.65 -52.87 8.67
CA ILE A 567 17.30 -52.58 9.94
C ILE A 567 18.66 -53.28 9.98
N GLY A 568 19.74 -52.52 10.16
CA GLY A 568 21.11 -53.05 10.08
C GLY A 568 21.58 -53.86 11.30
N VAL A 569 21.05 -53.56 12.49
CA VAL A 569 21.49 -54.21 13.75
C VAL A 569 20.32 -54.77 14.54
N ASN A 570 19.49 -53.92 15.14
CA ASN A 570 18.44 -54.33 16.08
C ASN A 570 17.15 -53.51 15.90
N ARG A 571 16.00 -54.20 15.91
CA ARG A 571 14.67 -53.61 16.08
C ARG A 571 14.10 -54.09 17.42
N THR A 572 13.61 -53.16 18.24
CA THR A 572 12.91 -53.46 19.50
C THR A 572 11.53 -52.82 19.43
N GLU A 573 10.49 -53.61 19.66
CA GLU A 573 9.11 -53.17 19.61
C GLU A 573 8.40 -53.58 20.91
N SER A 574 7.68 -52.65 21.52
CA SER A 574 6.98 -52.86 22.78
C SER A 574 5.55 -52.35 22.64
N VAL A 575 4.57 -53.25 22.72
CA VAL A 575 3.14 -52.93 22.61
C VAL A 575 2.49 -53.11 23.97
N GLY A 576 1.90 -52.05 24.54
CA GLY A 576 1.37 -52.06 25.90
C GLY A 576 0.02 -52.76 26.09
N SER A 577 -0.74 -52.98 25.01
CA SER A 577 -2.07 -53.61 25.06
C SER A 577 -2.20 -54.69 23.99
N ASN A 578 -2.68 -54.37 22.79
CA ASN A 578 -2.93 -55.34 21.73
C ASN A 578 -2.18 -54.99 20.45
N GLU A 579 -1.64 -56.00 19.79
CA GLU A 579 -1.16 -55.95 18.42
C GLU A 579 -2.08 -56.82 17.54
N THR A 580 -2.43 -56.36 16.33
CA THR A 580 -3.22 -57.14 15.38
C THR A 580 -2.59 -57.02 14.00
N ILE A 581 -2.20 -58.16 13.43
CA ILE A 581 -1.63 -58.26 12.08
C ILE A 581 -2.58 -59.08 11.22
N SER A 582 -3.08 -58.50 10.13
CA SER A 582 -3.94 -59.19 9.15
C SER A 582 -3.25 -59.23 7.79
N ILE A 583 -3.19 -60.42 7.18
CA ILE A 583 -2.46 -60.65 5.92
C ILE A 583 -3.40 -61.38 4.97
N GLY A 584 -3.69 -60.76 3.83
CA GLY A 584 -4.70 -61.28 2.88
C GLY A 584 -4.26 -62.46 2.03
N LEU A 585 -2.94 -62.62 1.81
CA LEU A 585 -2.37 -63.71 1.00
C LEU A 585 -1.34 -64.51 1.80
N ASN A 586 -0.06 -64.14 1.71
CA ASN A 586 1.04 -64.94 2.24
C ASN A 586 1.89 -64.15 3.23
N ARG A 587 2.32 -64.82 4.31
CA ARG A 587 3.36 -64.34 5.22
C ARG A 587 4.54 -65.31 5.20
N THR A 588 5.74 -64.81 4.94
CA THR A 588 6.99 -65.60 5.06
C THR A 588 7.82 -65.03 6.19
N ILE A 589 8.28 -65.89 7.09
CA ILE A 589 9.23 -65.54 8.15
C ILE A 589 10.46 -66.42 7.95
N SER A 590 11.65 -65.81 7.90
CA SER A 590 12.92 -66.53 7.82
C SER A 590 13.82 -66.04 8.95
N VAL A 591 14.27 -66.94 9.81
CA VAL A 591 15.12 -66.64 10.96
C VAL A 591 16.43 -67.41 10.80
N GLY A 592 17.56 -66.71 10.72
CA GLY A 592 18.86 -67.31 10.41
C GLY A 592 19.52 -68.08 11.55
N ALA A 593 19.12 -67.83 12.81
CA ALA A 593 19.72 -68.47 13.99
C ALA A 593 18.66 -69.09 14.91
N SER A 594 17.91 -68.28 15.66
CA SER A 594 16.93 -68.75 16.64
C SER A 594 15.69 -67.86 16.71
N GLU A 595 14.51 -68.47 16.74
CA GLU A 595 13.24 -67.82 17.06
C GLU A 595 12.77 -68.31 18.44
N THR A 596 12.29 -67.42 19.30
CA THR A 596 11.71 -67.77 20.61
C THR A 596 10.38 -67.07 20.78
N ALA A 597 9.32 -67.85 20.99
CA ALA A 597 7.99 -67.34 21.29
C ALA A 597 7.57 -67.82 22.69
N THR A 598 7.44 -66.89 23.63
CA THR A 598 6.98 -67.17 25.00
C THR A 598 5.56 -66.65 25.18
N VAL A 599 4.64 -67.51 25.62
CA VAL A 599 3.24 -67.15 25.87
C VAL A 599 2.86 -67.55 27.29
N ALA A 600 2.46 -66.59 28.12
CA ALA A 600 2.27 -66.80 29.56
C ALA A 600 0.94 -67.49 29.93
N LEU A 601 -0.13 -67.28 29.13
CA LEU A 601 -1.47 -67.80 29.43
C LEU A 601 -1.90 -68.86 28.41
N GLN A 602 -2.17 -68.43 27.17
CA GLN A 602 -2.73 -69.31 26.14
C GLN A 602 -2.22 -68.93 24.75
N ARG A 603 -1.78 -69.94 23.99
CA ARG A 603 -1.53 -69.84 22.56
C ARG A 603 -2.52 -70.73 21.82
N THR A 604 -3.29 -70.15 20.90
CA THR A 604 -4.16 -70.89 19.98
C THR A 604 -3.51 -70.89 18.60
N HIS A 605 -3.26 -72.08 18.04
CA HIS A 605 -2.82 -72.24 16.65
C HIS A 605 -3.91 -72.98 15.88
N ALA A 606 -4.49 -72.35 14.87
CA ALA A 606 -5.56 -72.90 14.06
C ALA A 606 -5.17 -72.86 12.59
N VAL A 607 -5.25 -74.00 11.90
CA VAL A 607 -4.86 -74.15 10.50
C VAL A 607 -6.06 -74.68 9.71
N GLY A 608 -6.45 -73.98 8.64
CA GLY A 608 -7.70 -74.25 7.93
C GLY A 608 -7.65 -75.36 6.88
N ILE A 609 -6.49 -75.60 6.26
CA ILE A 609 -6.34 -76.60 5.18
C ILE A 609 -5.28 -77.63 5.53
N ASN A 610 -4.02 -77.19 5.65
CA ASN A 610 -2.89 -78.07 5.90
C ASN A 610 -1.79 -77.35 6.66
N GLU A 611 -1.18 -78.03 7.63
CA GLU A 611 0.04 -77.62 8.32
C GLU A 611 1.14 -78.62 7.99
N THR A 612 2.29 -78.14 7.52
CA THR A 612 3.48 -78.98 7.31
C THR A 612 4.59 -78.50 8.23
N ILE A 613 4.99 -79.33 9.17
CA ILE A 613 6.16 -79.09 10.03
C ILE A 613 7.30 -79.97 9.54
N ALA A 614 8.32 -79.37 8.93
CA ALA A 614 9.55 -80.06 8.52
C ALA A 614 10.67 -79.76 9.51
N ILE A 615 11.22 -80.80 10.15
CA ILE A 615 12.27 -80.67 11.16
C ILE A 615 13.56 -81.30 10.63
N GLY A 616 14.64 -80.53 10.59
CA GLY A 616 15.93 -80.98 10.02
C GLY A 616 16.79 -81.84 10.94
N ALA A 617 16.69 -81.68 12.27
CA ALA A 617 17.52 -82.40 13.24
C ALA A 617 16.68 -83.11 14.31
N ALA A 618 16.04 -82.34 15.20
CA ALA A 618 15.25 -82.89 16.30
C ALA A 618 14.07 -81.98 16.63
N GLN A 619 12.94 -82.60 16.98
CA GLN A 619 11.78 -81.92 17.57
C GLN A 619 11.57 -82.51 18.95
N GLU A 620 11.52 -81.65 19.96
CA GLU A 620 11.17 -82.02 21.33
C GLU A 620 9.83 -81.37 21.70
N VAL A 621 8.88 -82.18 22.19
CA VAL A 621 7.58 -81.72 22.66
C VAL A 621 7.43 -82.15 24.12
N VAL A 622 7.54 -81.18 25.03
CA VAL A 622 7.36 -81.40 26.47
C VAL A 622 6.00 -80.87 26.90
N ILE A 623 5.21 -81.69 27.60
CA ILE A 623 3.85 -81.35 28.02
C ILE A 623 3.73 -81.54 29.52
N GLY A 624 3.47 -80.45 30.25
CA GLY A 624 3.50 -80.44 31.71
C GLY A 624 2.24 -80.99 32.40
N ALA A 625 1.09 -81.02 31.73
CA ALA A 625 -0.18 -81.45 32.34
C ALA A 625 -0.89 -82.52 31.51
N PHE A 626 -1.38 -82.15 30.31
CA PHE A 626 -2.25 -83.01 29.53
C PHE A 626 -2.11 -82.72 28.03
N GLN A 627 -2.08 -83.78 27.22
CA GLN A 627 -2.14 -83.72 25.76
C GLN A 627 -3.35 -84.51 25.27
N THR A 628 -4.13 -83.94 24.36
CA THR A 628 -5.10 -84.68 23.54
C THR A 628 -4.75 -84.52 22.07
N VAL A 629 -4.75 -85.62 21.34
CA VAL A 629 -4.65 -85.63 19.88
C VAL A 629 -5.94 -86.25 19.35
N ASN A 630 -6.82 -85.44 18.79
CA ASN A 630 -8.05 -85.89 18.14
C ASN A 630 -7.85 -85.86 16.63
N VAL A 631 -7.99 -87.00 15.96
CA VAL A 631 -7.82 -87.12 14.50
C VAL A 631 -9.14 -87.54 13.87
N GLY A 632 -9.68 -86.71 12.97
CA GLY A 632 -11.03 -86.90 12.43
C GLY A 632 -11.15 -87.92 11.29
N ALA A 633 -10.09 -88.18 10.53
CA ALA A 633 -10.12 -89.09 9.38
C ALA A 633 -9.14 -90.26 9.53
N TYR A 634 -7.84 -89.99 9.41
CA TYR A 634 -6.81 -91.02 9.55
C TYR A 634 -5.55 -90.41 10.15
N GLN A 635 -4.89 -91.16 11.03
CA GLN A 635 -3.55 -90.84 11.55
C GLN A 635 -2.58 -91.89 11.03
N ASN A 636 -1.51 -91.47 10.36
CA ASN A 636 -0.41 -92.34 9.97
C ASN A 636 0.84 -91.94 10.76
N VAL A 637 1.42 -92.91 11.47
CA VAL A 637 2.70 -92.74 12.18
C VAL A 637 3.69 -93.71 11.54
N ASN A 638 4.64 -93.17 10.79
CA ASN A 638 5.72 -93.95 10.18
C ASN A 638 7.04 -93.61 10.88
N VAL A 639 7.71 -94.62 11.43
CA VAL A 639 8.97 -94.47 12.16
C VAL A 639 10.06 -95.28 11.46
N GLY A 640 11.07 -94.60 10.93
CA GLY A 640 12.06 -95.23 10.04
C GLY A 640 13.13 -96.07 10.72
N LEU A 641 13.43 -95.82 12.00
CA LEU A 641 14.48 -96.54 12.74
C LEU A 641 13.94 -97.20 14.01
N TYR A 642 13.45 -96.40 14.95
CA TYR A 642 13.11 -96.88 16.28
C TYR A 642 11.97 -96.07 16.88
N GLN A 643 10.93 -96.77 17.34
CA GLN A 643 9.85 -96.18 18.13
C GLN A 643 9.86 -96.82 19.52
N SER A 644 9.95 -95.99 20.57
CA SER A 644 9.73 -96.41 21.95
C SER A 644 8.50 -95.71 22.51
N THR A 645 7.62 -96.49 23.11
CA THR A 645 6.47 -95.97 23.84
C THR A 645 6.58 -96.47 25.27
N ASN A 646 6.91 -95.57 26.19
CA ASN A 646 6.94 -95.86 27.62
C ASN A 646 5.71 -95.22 28.29
N VAL A 647 4.89 -96.02 28.95
CA VAL A 647 3.66 -95.57 29.61
C VAL A 647 3.78 -95.88 31.10
N GLY A 648 3.80 -94.84 31.94
CA GLY A 648 4.10 -94.99 33.37
C GLY A 648 2.98 -95.60 34.21
N THR A 649 1.72 -95.50 33.77
CA THR A 649 0.57 -96.10 34.45
C THR A 649 -0.17 -97.05 33.51
N ASN A 650 -1.27 -96.62 32.90
CA ASN A 650 -2.14 -97.46 32.09
C ASN A 650 -2.03 -97.09 30.62
N ARG A 651 -1.81 -98.10 29.77
CA ARG A 651 -2.01 -98.01 28.33
C ARG A 651 -3.28 -98.77 27.96
N SER A 652 -4.33 -98.05 27.56
CA SER A 652 -5.52 -98.65 26.95
C SER A 652 -5.43 -98.53 25.43
N VAL A 653 -5.72 -99.62 24.73
CA VAL A 653 -5.85 -99.63 23.26
C VAL A 653 -7.21 -100.21 22.96
N ASP A 654 -8.10 -99.35 22.45
CA ASP A 654 -9.44 -99.71 22.01
C ASP A 654 -9.54 -99.52 20.50
N VAL A 655 -10.00 -100.54 19.78
CA VAL A 655 -10.02 -100.57 18.30
C VAL A 655 -11.38 -101.07 17.85
N GLY A 656 -12.16 -100.18 17.22
CA GLY A 656 -13.57 -100.47 16.88
C GLY A 656 -13.79 -101.40 15.68
N ALA A 657 -12.77 -101.68 14.87
CA ALA A 657 -12.88 -102.56 13.70
C ALA A 657 -11.80 -103.66 13.71
N ASN A 658 -10.66 -103.43 13.06
CA ASN A 658 -9.61 -104.42 12.91
C ASN A 658 -8.30 -103.89 13.50
N LEU A 659 -7.68 -104.66 14.39
CA LEU A 659 -6.29 -104.47 14.79
C LEU A 659 -5.42 -105.53 14.09
N SER A 660 -4.51 -105.10 13.22
CA SER A 660 -3.52 -105.98 12.60
C SER A 660 -2.14 -105.65 13.14
N THR A 661 -1.45 -106.65 13.69
CA THR A 661 -0.06 -106.54 14.12
C THR A 661 0.78 -107.51 13.31
N THR A 662 1.78 -107.01 12.59
CA THR A 662 2.74 -107.83 11.84
C THR A 662 4.13 -107.60 12.41
N VAL A 663 4.75 -108.66 12.95
CA VAL A 663 6.13 -108.63 13.44
C VAL A 663 6.97 -109.52 12.53
N LYS A 664 8.03 -108.97 11.92
CA LYS A 664 8.83 -109.70 10.91
C LYS A 664 9.98 -110.53 11.49
N ASP A 665 10.48 -110.14 12.65
CA ASP A 665 11.59 -110.82 13.32
C ASP A 665 11.09 -111.45 14.62
N ASN A 666 11.31 -110.80 15.77
CA ASN A 666 10.95 -111.36 17.07
C ASN A 666 9.84 -110.54 17.75
N GLU A 667 8.75 -111.19 18.15
CA GLU A 667 7.81 -110.65 19.13
C GLU A 667 8.15 -111.23 20.51
N SER A 668 8.41 -110.35 21.49
CA SER A 668 8.59 -110.74 22.89
C SER A 668 7.53 -110.04 23.72
N ARG A 669 6.77 -110.82 24.50
CA ARG A 669 5.73 -110.32 25.40
C ARG A 669 5.97 -110.85 26.80
N GLN A 670 6.45 -109.98 27.68
CA GLN A 670 6.59 -110.28 29.10
C GLN A 670 5.42 -109.66 29.86
N VAL A 671 4.68 -110.48 30.61
CA VAL A 671 3.55 -110.04 31.44
C VAL A 671 3.88 -110.40 32.89
N GLY A 672 4.03 -109.39 33.76
CA GLY A 672 4.50 -109.59 35.13
C GLY A 672 3.47 -110.17 36.11
N ALA A 673 2.19 -110.15 35.76
CA ALA A 673 1.10 -110.67 36.59
C ALA A 673 0.27 -111.70 35.81
N GLY A 674 -0.99 -111.40 35.49
CA GLY A 674 -1.86 -112.27 34.72
C GLY A 674 -1.95 -111.85 33.25
N ARG A 675 -2.01 -112.83 32.35
CA ARG A 675 -2.50 -112.63 30.97
C ARG A 675 -3.84 -113.36 30.84
N THR A 676 -4.88 -112.61 30.49
CA THR A 676 -6.17 -113.16 30.08
C THR A 676 -6.36 -112.87 28.60
N THR A 677 -6.75 -113.89 27.84
CA THR A 677 -7.16 -113.77 26.45
C THR A 677 -8.60 -114.29 26.39
N ASP A 678 -9.53 -113.45 25.96
CA ASP A 678 -10.93 -113.82 25.76
C ASP A 678 -11.25 -113.64 24.27
N ILE A 679 -11.70 -114.70 23.62
CA ILE A 679 -11.91 -114.75 22.16
C ILE A 679 -13.33 -115.24 21.92
N GLY A 680 -14.17 -114.38 21.35
CA GLY A 680 -15.59 -114.65 21.17
C GLY A 680 -15.95 -115.60 20.02
N LYS A 681 -14.97 -115.97 19.19
CA LYS A 681 -15.13 -116.93 18.08
C LYS A 681 -13.96 -117.91 18.08
N ASP A 682 -13.16 -117.92 17.02
CA ASP A 682 -12.10 -118.90 16.82
C ASP A 682 -10.75 -118.31 17.25
N ASP A 683 -10.01 -119.06 18.08
CA ASP A 683 -8.60 -118.82 18.36
C ASP A 683 -7.77 -119.87 17.60
N GLU A 684 -7.04 -119.42 16.58
CA GLU A 684 -6.18 -120.30 15.77
C GLU A 684 -4.72 -120.05 16.12
N LEU A 685 -4.07 -121.07 16.70
CA LEU A 685 -2.65 -121.06 16.99
C LEU A 685 -1.92 -122.03 16.06
N THR A 686 -1.30 -121.49 15.02
CA THR A 686 -0.44 -122.26 14.11
C THR A 686 1.03 -122.00 14.44
N VAL A 687 1.76 -123.03 14.85
CA VAL A 687 3.19 -122.94 15.20
C VAL A 687 4.02 -123.83 14.27
N GLY A 688 4.89 -123.22 13.47
CA GLY A 688 5.61 -123.92 12.39
C GLY A 688 6.75 -124.85 12.83
N LYS A 689 7.18 -124.80 14.10
CA LYS A 689 8.21 -125.71 14.64
C LYS A 689 7.77 -126.32 15.97
N ASN A 690 8.04 -125.65 17.09
CA ASN A 690 7.78 -126.17 18.42
C ASN A 690 6.78 -125.27 19.14
N LEU A 691 5.66 -125.84 19.58
CA LEU A 691 4.81 -125.24 20.59
C LEU A 691 5.19 -125.83 21.94
N VAL A 692 5.76 -125.01 22.82
CA VAL A 692 6.05 -125.38 24.21
C VAL A 692 5.04 -124.69 25.11
N ILE A 693 4.21 -125.48 25.78
CA ILE A 693 3.37 -125.01 26.87
C ILE A 693 4.01 -125.51 28.15
N ASP A 694 4.84 -124.66 28.75
CA ASP A 694 5.47 -124.92 30.04
C ASP A 694 4.71 -124.14 31.13
N ALA A 695 4.04 -124.86 32.03
CA ALA A 695 3.29 -124.28 33.13
C ALA A 695 3.79 -124.85 34.46
N GLY A 696 4.09 -123.98 35.42
CA GLY A 696 4.74 -124.37 36.67
C GLY A 696 3.90 -125.18 37.65
N ASP A 697 2.57 -125.25 37.48
CA ASP A 697 1.68 -125.97 38.41
C ASP A 697 0.79 -127.00 37.71
N SER A 698 0.00 -126.56 36.73
CA SER A 698 -0.76 -127.48 35.88
C SER A 698 -1.08 -126.88 34.52
N VAL A 699 -1.12 -127.73 33.50
CA VAL A 699 -1.75 -127.41 32.22
C VAL A 699 -3.10 -128.13 32.19
N THR A 700 -4.18 -127.36 32.01
CA THR A 700 -5.53 -127.91 31.82
C THR A 700 -6.01 -127.54 30.43
N ILE A 701 -6.22 -128.54 29.60
CA ILE A 701 -6.93 -128.39 28.32
C ILE A 701 -8.35 -128.88 28.55
N MET A 702 -9.33 -128.01 28.37
CA MET A 702 -10.73 -128.30 28.65
C MET A 702 -11.58 -128.02 27.43
N THR A 703 -12.44 -128.97 27.08
CA THR A 703 -13.46 -128.81 26.04
C THR A 703 -14.79 -129.28 26.62
N GLY A 704 -15.65 -128.34 27.00
CA GLY A 704 -16.88 -128.64 27.71
C GLY A 704 -16.61 -129.40 29.02
N LYS A 705 -17.18 -130.61 29.17
CA LYS A 705 -16.96 -131.48 30.34
C LYS A 705 -15.75 -132.42 30.19
N ALA A 706 -15.06 -132.42 29.06
CA ALA A 706 -13.86 -133.22 28.85
C ALA A 706 -12.62 -132.42 29.23
N SER A 707 -11.64 -133.06 29.86
CA SER A 707 -10.38 -132.42 30.21
C SER A 707 -9.19 -133.36 30.14
N ILE A 708 -8.05 -132.75 29.76
CA ILE A 708 -6.72 -133.30 29.96
C ILE A 708 -6.04 -132.37 30.95
N VAL A 709 -5.78 -132.89 32.15
CA VAL A 709 -5.07 -132.16 33.19
C VAL A 709 -3.72 -132.81 33.38
N MET A 710 -2.67 -132.04 33.11
CA MET A 710 -1.29 -132.39 33.40
C MET A 710 -0.84 -131.58 34.61
N LYS A 711 -0.48 -132.27 35.69
CA LYS A 711 0.01 -131.64 36.93
C LYS A 711 1.53 -131.74 37.02
N LYS A 712 2.15 -130.81 37.75
CA LYS A 712 3.61 -130.79 37.96
C LYS A 712 4.18 -132.05 38.63
N ASP A 713 3.36 -132.82 39.35
CA ASP A 713 3.78 -134.09 39.97
C ASP A 713 3.86 -135.26 38.96
N GLY A 714 3.63 -134.98 37.67
CA GLY A 714 3.63 -135.97 36.60
C GLY A 714 2.30 -136.70 36.42
N THR A 715 1.28 -136.40 37.25
CA THR A 715 -0.05 -136.98 37.08
C THR A 715 -0.70 -136.42 35.83
N ILE A 716 -1.08 -137.31 34.92
CA ILE A 716 -1.92 -136.99 33.77
C ILE A 716 -3.29 -137.60 34.02
N SER A 717 -4.27 -136.73 34.22
CA SER A 717 -5.66 -137.11 34.37
C SER A 717 -6.41 -136.80 33.08
N ILE A 718 -6.82 -137.85 32.38
CA ILE A 718 -7.73 -137.75 31.24
C ILE A 718 -9.12 -138.09 31.77
N SER A 719 -10.05 -137.14 31.68
CA SER A 719 -11.42 -137.30 32.18
C SER A 719 -12.42 -136.91 31.11
N GLY A 720 -13.35 -137.82 30.83
CA GLY A 720 -14.41 -137.66 29.84
C GLY A 720 -15.53 -138.66 30.09
N LYS A 721 -16.71 -138.39 29.52
CA LYS A 721 -17.89 -139.28 29.67
C LYS A 721 -17.62 -140.66 29.09
N ASP A 722 -17.08 -140.68 27.87
CA ASP A 722 -16.65 -141.87 27.15
C ASP A 722 -15.18 -141.65 26.78
N ILE A 723 -14.30 -142.52 27.27
CA ILE A 723 -12.87 -142.49 26.93
C ILE A 723 -12.59 -143.70 26.05
N THR A 724 -12.55 -143.47 24.75
CA THR A 724 -12.16 -144.48 23.77
C THR A 724 -10.67 -144.34 23.52
N ILE A 725 -9.91 -145.39 23.84
CA ILE A 725 -8.51 -145.51 23.45
C ILE A 725 -8.47 -146.57 22.35
N ASP A 726 -8.40 -146.11 21.10
CA ASP A 726 -8.40 -146.97 19.92
C ASP A 726 -6.98 -147.05 19.35
N GLY A 727 -6.51 -148.25 19.06
CA GLY A 727 -5.13 -148.50 18.64
C GLY A 727 -5.11 -149.58 17.57
N SER A 728 -4.64 -149.23 16.38
CA SER A 728 -4.56 -150.16 15.24
C SER A 728 -3.38 -151.15 15.33
N GLY A 729 -2.47 -150.95 16.28
CA GLY A 729 -1.29 -151.79 16.56
C GLY A 729 -1.37 -152.51 17.91
N VAL A 730 -0.34 -152.42 18.75
CA VAL A 730 -0.36 -152.97 20.12
C VAL A 730 -0.56 -151.84 21.12
N ILE A 731 -1.63 -151.91 21.93
CA ILE A 731 -1.80 -151.02 23.08
C ILE A 731 -1.02 -151.62 24.26
N ASN A 732 0.16 -151.05 24.53
CA ASN A 732 0.99 -151.45 25.66
C ASN A 732 0.66 -150.62 26.91
N ILE A 733 -0.06 -151.20 27.86
CA ILE A 733 -0.25 -150.62 29.20
C ILE A 733 0.68 -151.35 30.16
N LYS A 734 1.77 -150.68 30.58
CA LYS A 734 2.74 -151.21 31.53
C LYS A 734 2.69 -150.40 32.82
N ALA A 735 2.62 -151.07 33.97
CA ALA A 735 2.79 -150.44 35.27
C ALA A 735 3.66 -151.33 36.17
N ASN A 736 4.62 -150.70 36.87
CA ASN A 736 5.56 -151.40 37.75
C ASN A 736 4.94 -151.85 39.09
N LYS A 737 3.71 -151.39 39.39
CA LYS A 737 2.95 -151.80 40.57
C LYS A 737 1.65 -152.46 40.17
N ASN A 738 0.60 -151.68 39.93
CA ASN A 738 -0.72 -152.20 39.63
C ASN A 738 -1.32 -151.51 38.41
N VAL A 739 -1.86 -152.29 37.49
CA VAL A 739 -2.87 -151.80 36.56
C VAL A 739 -4.22 -152.20 37.16
N VAL A 740 -4.98 -151.21 37.61
CA VAL A 740 -6.31 -151.43 38.18
C VAL A 740 -7.34 -151.02 37.14
N ILE A 741 -7.82 -151.99 36.37
CA ILE A 741 -8.99 -151.80 35.51
C ILE A 741 -10.21 -152.25 36.31
N LYS A 742 -11.10 -151.31 36.62
CA LYS A 742 -12.37 -151.60 37.29
C LYS A 742 -13.49 -151.38 36.29
N GLY A 743 -14.24 -152.45 36.01
CA GLY A 743 -15.41 -152.43 35.16
C GLY A 743 -16.47 -153.38 35.70
N ARG A 744 -17.75 -153.00 35.56
CA ARG A 744 -18.90 -153.83 35.97
C ARG A 744 -18.95 -155.15 35.20
N LYS A 745 -18.32 -155.18 34.01
CA LYS A 745 -18.06 -156.35 33.19
C LYS A 745 -16.76 -156.10 32.44
N ILE A 746 -15.75 -156.92 32.69
CA ILE A 746 -14.52 -156.95 31.90
C ILE A 746 -14.66 -158.16 30.97
N LEU A 747 -14.83 -157.90 29.67
CA LEU A 747 -14.90 -158.95 28.66
C LEU A 747 -13.46 -159.26 28.24
N GLN A 748 -12.98 -160.47 28.54
CA GLN A 748 -11.69 -160.98 28.08
C GLN A 748 -11.92 -161.94 26.90
N ASN A 749 -10.99 -161.96 25.95
CA ASN A 749 -10.69 -163.06 25.03
C ASN A 749 -9.19 -163.31 25.10
#